data_AF-A0AAD2CSY1-F1
#
_entry.id   AF-A0AAD2CSY1-F1
#
_cell.length_a   1.000
_cell.length_b   1.000
_cell.length_c   1.000
_cell.angle_alpha   90.00
_cell.angle_beta   90.00
_cell.angle_gamma   90.00
#
_symmetry.space_group_name_H-M   'P 1'
#
loop_
_entity.id
_entity.type
_entity.pdbx_description
1 polymer ?
#
loop_
_entity_poly.entity_id
_entity_poly.type
_entity_poly.pdbx_seq_one_letter_code
_entity_poly.pdbx_strand_id
1 'polypeptide(L)'
;MSLLPSIQDHFSLPRESCVVTSRKKANGVRVYDPGFSQQIVIEESHDENDEINIEVKNMKDMTIGHQLMNALYAIVAALFAGFLFVFCLQLLLFVVLNLSIESGATSFNKTADGEEDHSVKWFAVIGAIFSLISFSRYFAEALVIAGSFTMDAYKDHPMSRALILTDNKHGHIIIEWLFISCFCFFPIVVGCVGLLVASDRWWYYTSLSWFILVMIFFCVFYFCVIFYEVRCCYSFVANRDDADPGHMLDVLKRCILLRQTRRMSGYVNSSGLARNVFTNSKATDQAREPHIYKSSLKIHTPIWTHMVSCMPSFLYTNLSENPKFIHTIPEVQDYRPFLTKPTWSLERIFCRPEPSRYISIVRGPGALTKAQLKSSVICSFLSMFMICLLVIGFLVWFGLGAVPIIIFLIIVFMVSWSSLRNTYNLVRLGRDLIEIGEAKKANFKKLQQKYGGDEENAQAQAPDSISHRSTLTWQKLEHKKKISEAVFHTMHLERHYEATAALCWISFIVELALFSFYPTVVLFVIGDSSLGTIFIVLSVISNVRWYMHIVTVIEETGNMELVGGDTPEKLWSNQSRLNSIVGSISANAAYKGWRILIASFGFAFIAILLTTFDSGALQTSSTPLTYLPYGEWEYTGSSDMRYPTCTLSQIEGGFMNQSTMLDFAWMAGAAYIANNDTQPSLDTWFQNSPGVTDLQPVVDEFRSREDPNNEVAVKFKLISVPGPLEGQTTAVILIRGTVNQFDLLADAQLWSAAGLMQFLRAIIPFGEIWSGIFPDLVSWMNAMASTSIEKVAFYKLTTKFAEELKANGDFEHVQVTGHSLGAGLSLITGAQAKIAAVGLSAPNARISGKSYDPPITLQDINKYGFNIIPKHDFVPKVDDVADNWQQIGCSADLNQASWLCHSSVRSICELMYTCGSGNRPVFCECVTAYGYEPPTSLNGAQEKFDLLCPMPE
;
A
#
# COMPACT_ATOMS: atom_id res chain seq x y z
N MET A 1 -56.31 36.13 -10.00
CA MET A 1 -56.00 37.11 -11.07
C MET A 1 -54.69 37.78 -10.67
N SER A 2 -53.53 37.64 -11.32
CA SER A 2 -53.05 36.80 -12.41
C SER A 2 -51.68 37.39 -12.80
N LEU A 3 -50.71 36.52 -13.08
CA LEU A 3 -49.54 36.72 -13.96
C LEU A 3 -48.32 37.44 -13.36
N LEU A 4 -47.39 36.67 -12.79
CA LEU A 4 -46.15 36.28 -13.48
C LEU A 4 -45.42 35.17 -12.68
N PRO A 5 -45.02 34.04 -13.31
CA PRO A 5 -44.52 32.85 -12.63
C PRO A 5 -43.00 32.85 -12.44
N SER A 6 -42.60 31.99 -11.50
CA SER A 6 -41.25 31.58 -11.13
C SER A 6 -40.32 31.37 -12.32
N ILE A 7 -39.26 32.17 -12.39
CA ILE A 7 -38.01 31.74 -13.01
C ILE A 7 -37.14 31.22 -11.87
N GLN A 8 -37.35 29.94 -11.52
CA GLN A 8 -36.33 29.16 -10.84
C GLN A 8 -35.20 28.93 -11.84
N ASP A 9 -34.00 29.33 -11.43
CA ASP A 9 -32.77 29.19 -12.18
C ASP A 9 -32.39 27.70 -12.21
N HIS A 10 -32.48 27.06 -13.39
CA HIS A 10 -32.15 25.64 -13.58
C HIS A 10 -30.66 25.40 -13.92
N PHE A 11 -29.79 26.37 -13.60
CA PHE A 11 -28.33 26.23 -13.66
C PHE A 11 -27.68 26.42 -12.29
N SER A 12 -28.32 25.93 -11.23
CA SER A 12 -27.73 25.82 -9.90
C SER A 12 -26.66 24.73 -9.92
N LEU A 13 -25.48 25.09 -10.42
CA LEU A 13 -24.24 24.44 -10.00
C LEU A 13 -24.17 24.47 -8.47
N PRO A 14 -23.50 23.49 -7.85
CA PRO A 14 -23.88 23.06 -6.52
C PRO A 14 -23.69 24.15 -5.44
N ARG A 15 -22.66 24.98 -5.46
CA ARG A 15 -22.50 26.02 -4.43
C ARG A 15 -23.31 27.28 -4.73
N GLU A 16 -23.78 27.97 -3.68
CA GLU A 16 -24.29 29.34 -3.79
C GLU A 16 -23.30 30.18 -4.60
N SER A 17 -23.68 30.53 -5.82
CA SER A 17 -22.92 31.52 -6.58
C SER A 17 -23.13 32.85 -5.89
N CYS A 18 -22.08 33.44 -5.32
CA CYS A 18 -22.13 34.83 -4.92
C CYS A 18 -22.34 35.67 -6.19
N VAL A 19 -23.58 36.13 -6.41
CA VAL A 19 -23.92 37.02 -7.51
C VAL A 19 -23.58 38.43 -7.08
N VAL A 20 -22.47 38.97 -7.60
CA VAL A 20 -22.15 40.39 -7.42
C VAL A 20 -22.66 41.12 -8.66
N THR A 21 -23.81 41.78 -8.53
CA THR A 21 -24.37 42.64 -9.58
C THR A 21 -23.93 44.08 -9.34
N SER A 22 -23.11 44.62 -10.26
CA SER A 22 -22.79 46.04 -10.27
C SER A 22 -23.88 46.81 -11.01
N ARG A 23 -24.58 47.71 -10.32
CA ARG A 23 -25.67 48.51 -10.91
C ARG A 23 -25.10 49.53 -11.92
N LYS A 24 -25.32 49.28 -13.21
CA LYS A 24 -26.04 50.18 -14.17
C LYS A 24 -25.91 49.81 -15.65
N LYS A 25 -25.03 48.88 -16.03
CA LYS A 25 -25.09 48.16 -17.33
C LYS A 25 -24.72 46.70 -17.07
N ALA A 26 -25.54 45.78 -17.58
CA ALA A 26 -25.69 44.40 -17.12
C ALA A 26 -24.43 43.54 -17.29
N ASN A 27 -23.57 43.53 -16.26
CA ASN A 27 -22.54 42.51 -16.12
C ASN A 27 -22.76 41.75 -14.79
N GLY A 28 -23.15 40.48 -14.85
CA GLY A 28 -23.42 39.63 -13.69
C GLY A 28 -22.32 38.61 -13.50
N VAL A 29 -21.58 38.65 -12.39
CA VAL A 29 -20.52 37.67 -12.11
C VAL A 29 -21.04 36.61 -11.13
N ARG A 30 -21.00 35.34 -11.54
CA ARG A 30 -21.38 34.16 -10.78
C ARG A 30 -20.16 33.28 -10.53
N VAL A 31 -19.65 33.24 -9.30
CA VAL A 31 -18.53 32.35 -8.96
C VAL A 31 -19.06 30.98 -8.58
N TYR A 32 -18.55 29.94 -9.22
CA TYR A 32 -18.84 28.54 -8.92
C TYR A 32 -17.56 27.88 -8.46
N ASP A 33 -17.57 27.18 -7.35
CA ASP A 33 -16.42 26.40 -6.90
C ASP A 33 -16.75 24.92 -7.08
N PRO A 34 -16.33 24.28 -8.20
CA PRO A 34 -16.54 22.85 -8.45
C PRO A 34 -15.86 21.91 -7.44
N GLY A 35 -15.08 22.43 -6.47
CA GLY A 35 -14.15 21.63 -5.70
C GLY A 35 -12.90 21.27 -6.52
N PHE A 36 -11.83 20.87 -5.84
CA PHE A 36 -10.49 20.64 -6.42
C PHE A 36 -9.76 21.93 -6.84
N SER A 37 -9.70 22.91 -5.94
CA SER A 37 -8.90 24.15 -6.06
C SER A 37 -9.09 24.93 -7.36
N GLN A 38 -10.25 24.74 -7.98
CA GLN A 38 -10.70 25.41 -9.18
C GLN A 38 -11.96 26.20 -8.84
N GLN A 39 -11.97 27.49 -9.15
CA GLN A 39 -13.17 28.34 -9.11
C GLN A 39 -13.53 28.73 -10.54
N ILE A 40 -14.72 28.33 -10.97
CA ILE A 40 -15.37 28.67 -12.22
C ILE A 40 -16.15 29.97 -12.03
N VAL A 41 -15.60 31.12 -12.37
CA VAL A 41 -16.28 32.42 -12.36
C VAL A 41 -16.96 32.67 -13.70
N ILE A 42 -18.28 32.70 -13.75
CA ILE A 42 -19.10 33.01 -14.93
C ILE A 42 -19.48 34.48 -14.90
N GLU A 43 -18.85 35.31 -15.73
CA GLU A 43 -19.16 36.72 -15.90
C GLU A 43 -20.07 36.92 -17.11
N GLU A 44 -21.34 37.19 -16.89
CA GLU A 44 -22.25 37.70 -17.90
C GLU A 44 -21.92 39.16 -18.18
N SER A 45 -21.92 39.58 -19.45
CA SER A 45 -21.73 40.96 -19.88
C SER A 45 -22.55 41.23 -21.14
N HIS A 46 -23.19 42.38 -21.27
CA HIS A 46 -23.98 42.73 -22.47
C HIS A 46 -23.16 43.58 -23.45
N ASP A 47 -23.11 43.19 -24.72
CA ASP A 47 -22.53 44.00 -25.80
C ASP A 47 -23.50 45.12 -26.25
N GLU A 48 -23.03 46.08 -27.07
CA GLU A 48 -23.80 47.22 -27.61
C GLU A 48 -25.01 46.79 -28.46
N ASN A 49 -25.03 45.54 -28.93
CA ASN A 49 -26.17 44.92 -29.62
C ASN A 49 -27.14 44.17 -28.68
N ASP A 50 -26.97 44.30 -27.36
CA ASP A 50 -27.71 43.59 -26.30
C ASP A 50 -27.49 42.06 -26.30
N GLU A 51 -26.40 41.58 -26.91
CA GLU A 51 -26.00 40.18 -26.86
C GLU A 51 -25.31 39.87 -25.51
N ILE A 52 -25.76 38.81 -24.84
CA ILE A 52 -25.22 38.35 -23.55
C ILE A 52 -23.94 37.53 -23.77
N ASN A 53 -22.79 38.11 -23.44
CA ASN A 53 -21.48 37.49 -23.40
C ASN A 53 -21.20 36.89 -22.02
N ILE A 54 -21.20 35.56 -21.93
CA ILE A 54 -20.93 34.81 -20.71
C ILE A 54 -19.47 34.33 -20.71
N GLU A 55 -18.60 34.93 -19.88
CA GLU A 55 -17.19 34.59 -19.72
C GLU A 55 -16.98 33.65 -18.52
N VAL A 56 -16.64 32.39 -18.76
CA VAL A 56 -16.36 31.41 -17.71
C VAL A 56 -14.85 31.32 -17.42
N LYS A 57 -14.37 31.89 -16.32
CA LYS A 57 -12.97 31.88 -15.85
C LYS A 57 -12.77 30.73 -14.88
N ASN A 58 -11.88 29.78 -15.20
CA ASN A 58 -11.44 28.79 -14.23
C ASN A 58 -10.16 29.28 -13.53
N MET A 59 -10.25 29.61 -12.25
CA MET A 59 -9.14 30.01 -11.40
C MET A 59 -8.62 28.78 -10.68
N LYS A 60 -7.46 28.25 -11.11
CA LYS A 60 -6.75 27.21 -10.38
C LYS A 60 -5.71 27.87 -9.49
N ASP A 61 -5.95 27.91 -8.19
CA ASP A 61 -5.18 28.74 -7.25
C ASP A 61 -4.33 27.89 -6.28
N MET A 62 -3.61 26.90 -6.79
CA MET A 62 -2.63 26.14 -5.99
C MET A 62 -1.23 26.65 -6.26
N THR A 63 -0.61 27.25 -5.25
CA THR A 63 0.82 27.59 -5.29
C THR A 63 1.68 26.31 -5.35
N ILE A 64 2.90 26.41 -5.91
CA ILE A 64 3.87 25.29 -5.87
C ILE A 64 4.14 24.86 -4.42
N GLY A 65 4.19 25.82 -3.49
CA GLY A 65 4.36 25.53 -2.07
C GLY A 65 3.21 24.68 -1.50
N HIS A 66 1.96 25.00 -1.83
CA HIS A 66 0.80 24.21 -1.42
C HIS A 66 0.79 22.83 -2.09
N GLN A 67 1.18 22.73 -3.37
CA GLN A 67 1.35 21.43 -4.04
C GLN A 67 2.43 20.57 -3.38
N LEU A 68 3.57 21.17 -3.02
CA LEU A 68 4.65 20.49 -2.31
C LEU A 68 4.20 20.04 -0.91
N MET A 69 3.46 20.89 -0.20
CA MET A 69 2.92 20.58 1.11
C MET A 69 1.90 19.43 1.04
N ASN A 70 0.99 19.45 0.07
CA ASN A 70 0.06 18.35 -0.16
C ASN A 70 0.78 17.07 -0.61
N ALA A 71 1.85 17.20 -1.41
CA ALA A 71 2.70 16.06 -1.76
C ALA A 71 3.40 15.49 -0.53
N LEU A 72 3.89 16.33 0.38
CA LEU A 72 4.47 15.90 1.65
C LEU A 72 3.43 15.17 2.52
N TYR A 73 2.22 15.73 2.65
CA TYR A 73 1.12 15.10 3.37
C TYR A 73 0.77 13.74 2.76
N ALA A 74 0.69 13.67 1.44
CA ALA A 74 0.42 12.44 0.71
C ALA A 74 1.53 11.41 0.87
N ILE A 75 2.82 11.78 0.87
CA ILE A 75 3.92 10.84 1.08
C ILE A 75 3.84 10.21 2.47
N VAL A 76 3.57 11.00 3.51
CA VAL A 76 3.45 10.49 4.88
C VAL A 76 2.18 9.64 5.04
N ALA A 77 1.06 10.07 4.46
CA ALA A 77 -0.16 9.28 4.43
C ALA A 77 0.03 7.96 3.67
N ALA A 78 0.82 7.96 2.58
CA ALA A 78 1.18 6.77 1.81
C ALA A 78 2.07 5.82 2.61
N LEU A 79 3.00 6.34 3.43
CA LEU A 79 3.75 5.51 4.38
C LEU A 79 2.83 4.82 5.37
N PHE A 80 1.90 5.55 5.98
CA PHE A 80 0.93 4.95 6.88
C PHE A 80 0.06 3.89 6.16
N ALA A 81 -0.46 4.21 4.97
CA ALA A 81 -1.25 3.28 4.17
C ALA A 81 -0.45 2.02 3.77
N GLY A 82 0.83 2.19 3.47
CA GLY A 82 1.73 1.09 3.16
C GLY A 82 2.09 0.24 4.38
N PHE A 83 2.28 0.85 5.55
CA PHE A 83 2.39 0.10 6.81
C PHE A 83 1.11 -0.69 7.08
N LEU A 84 -0.07 -0.07 6.90
CA LEU A 84 -1.35 -0.76 7.05
C LEU A 84 -1.45 -1.96 6.09
N PHE A 85 -0.93 -1.83 4.86
CA PHE A 85 -0.85 -2.95 3.92
C PHE A 85 0.06 -4.08 4.43
N VAL A 86 1.26 -3.77 4.91
CA VAL A 86 2.17 -4.76 5.51
C VAL A 86 1.51 -5.45 6.70
N PHE A 87 0.88 -4.66 7.58
CA PHE A 87 0.16 -5.17 8.74
C PHE A 87 -0.99 -6.12 8.35
N CYS A 88 -1.78 -5.78 7.33
CA CYS A 88 -2.84 -6.65 6.82
C CYS A 88 -2.28 -7.97 6.28
N LEU A 89 -1.17 -7.95 5.52
CA LEU A 89 -0.54 -9.17 5.02
C LEU A 89 0.02 -10.03 6.16
N GLN A 90 0.62 -9.41 7.17
CA GLN A 90 1.15 -10.12 8.33
C GLN A 90 0.05 -10.84 9.12
N LEU A 91 -1.09 -10.18 9.35
CA LEU A 91 -2.23 -10.82 10.00
C LEU A 91 -2.80 -11.99 9.18
N LEU A 92 -2.84 -11.89 7.85
CA LEU A 92 -3.23 -13.02 7.00
C LEU A 92 -2.25 -14.18 7.12
N LEU A 93 -0.95 -13.89 7.18
CA LEU A 93 0.07 -14.91 7.39
C LEU A 93 -0.14 -15.61 8.74
N PHE A 94 -0.41 -14.86 9.82
CA PHE A 94 -0.72 -15.44 11.14
C PHE A 94 -1.93 -16.38 11.13
N VAL A 95 -3.00 -16.02 10.41
CA VAL A 95 -4.16 -16.91 10.21
C VAL A 95 -3.73 -18.22 9.52
N VAL A 96 -2.89 -18.13 8.50
CA VAL A 96 -2.42 -19.29 7.74
C VAL A 96 -1.47 -20.16 8.58
N LEU A 97 -0.60 -19.55 9.37
CA LEU A 97 0.26 -20.27 10.32
C LEU A 97 -0.57 -21.07 11.32
N ASN A 98 -1.58 -20.44 11.92
CA ASN A 98 -2.51 -21.12 12.82
C ASN A 98 -3.26 -22.26 12.12
N LEU A 99 -3.64 -22.07 10.85
CA LEU A 99 -4.27 -23.12 10.04
C LEU A 99 -3.33 -24.32 9.87
N SER A 100 -2.05 -24.11 9.53
CA SER A 100 -1.06 -25.19 9.39
C SER A 100 -0.89 -26.00 10.67
N ILE A 101 -0.84 -25.30 11.82
CA ILE A 101 -0.67 -25.91 13.13
C ILE A 101 -1.90 -26.77 13.47
N GLU A 102 -3.11 -26.21 13.35
CA GLU A 102 -4.35 -26.90 13.75
C GLU A 102 -4.83 -27.96 12.76
N SER A 103 -4.42 -27.89 11.49
CA SER A 103 -4.70 -28.94 10.53
C SER A 103 -3.89 -30.22 10.77
N GLY A 104 -2.94 -30.20 11.72
CA GLY A 104 -2.01 -31.32 11.94
C GLY A 104 -1.03 -31.52 10.78
N ALA A 105 -0.84 -30.49 9.94
CA ALA A 105 0.09 -30.56 8.81
C ALA A 105 1.52 -30.63 9.33
N THR A 106 1.78 -29.81 10.32
CA THR A 106 2.90 -29.97 11.23
C THR A 106 2.60 -31.21 12.08
N SER A 107 3.49 -32.20 12.10
CA SER A 107 3.35 -33.51 12.75
C SER A 107 3.22 -33.48 14.30
N PHE A 108 2.53 -32.49 14.85
CA PHE A 108 2.49 -32.09 16.26
C PHE A 108 1.44 -32.84 17.10
N ASN A 109 0.63 -33.73 16.50
CA ASN A 109 -0.36 -34.53 17.24
C ASN A 109 0.08 -36.00 17.37
N LYS A 110 1.26 -36.24 17.96
CA LYS A 110 1.47 -37.52 18.66
C LYS A 110 0.95 -37.33 20.08
N THR A 111 0.00 -38.17 20.49
CA THR A 111 -0.43 -38.18 21.89
C THR A 111 0.73 -38.62 22.77
N ALA A 112 0.68 -38.32 24.08
CA ALA A 112 1.69 -38.76 25.05
C ALA A 112 1.89 -40.29 25.07
N ASP A 113 0.95 -41.04 24.49
CA ASP A 113 0.93 -42.49 24.38
C ASP A 113 1.63 -43.00 23.10
N GLY A 114 2.15 -42.08 22.27
CA GLY A 114 2.78 -42.39 20.99
C GLY A 114 1.81 -42.76 19.87
N GLU A 115 0.50 -42.68 20.12
CA GLU A 115 -0.54 -42.93 19.12
C GLU A 115 -0.75 -41.69 18.26
N GLU A 116 -0.64 -41.84 16.93
CA GLU A 116 -0.88 -40.74 16.00
C GLU A 116 -2.38 -40.43 15.96
N ASP A 117 -2.79 -39.35 16.65
CA ASP A 117 -4.16 -38.85 16.54
C ASP A 117 -4.31 -38.12 15.21
N HIS A 118 -4.63 -38.89 14.18
CA HIS A 118 -4.93 -38.38 12.83
C HIS A 118 -6.26 -37.60 12.76
N SER A 119 -6.91 -37.26 13.88
CA SER A 119 -8.12 -36.45 13.84
C SER A 119 -7.77 -34.98 13.51
N VAL A 120 -7.71 -34.69 12.22
CA VAL A 120 -7.71 -33.31 11.71
C VAL A 120 -8.88 -32.58 12.34
N LYS A 121 -8.61 -31.48 13.07
CA LYS A 121 -9.65 -30.62 13.65
C LYS A 121 -10.33 -29.80 12.56
N TRP A 122 -11.13 -30.46 11.72
CA TRP A 122 -11.82 -29.85 10.58
C TRP A 122 -12.58 -28.58 10.94
N PHE A 123 -13.12 -28.49 12.16
CA PHE A 123 -13.76 -27.28 12.67
C PHE A 123 -12.81 -26.07 12.71
N ALA A 124 -11.58 -26.24 13.21
CA ALA A 124 -10.57 -25.18 13.23
C ALA A 124 -10.13 -24.80 11.81
N VAL A 125 -9.90 -25.82 10.97
CA VAL A 125 -9.46 -25.64 9.57
C VAL A 125 -10.47 -24.82 8.77
N ILE A 126 -11.74 -25.22 8.81
CA ILE A 126 -12.83 -24.53 8.10
C ILE A 126 -12.99 -23.11 8.66
N GLY A 127 -12.85 -22.92 9.98
CA GLY A 127 -12.94 -21.61 10.61
C GLY A 127 -11.83 -20.65 10.18
N ALA A 128 -10.60 -21.13 10.06
CA ALA A 128 -9.48 -20.32 9.57
C ALA A 128 -9.64 -19.97 8.08
N ILE A 129 -10.18 -20.87 7.25
CA ILE A 129 -10.49 -20.56 5.84
C ILE A 129 -11.52 -19.43 5.75
N PHE A 130 -12.61 -19.52 6.54
CA PHE A 130 -13.60 -18.45 6.58
C PHE A 130 -13.06 -17.15 7.19
N SER A 131 -12.16 -17.23 8.17
CA SER A 131 -11.49 -16.05 8.73
C SER A 131 -10.62 -15.36 7.68
N LEU A 132 -9.87 -16.13 6.87
CA LEU A 132 -9.03 -15.59 5.79
C LEU A 132 -9.85 -14.86 4.73
N ILE A 133 -10.97 -15.46 4.29
CA ILE A 133 -11.89 -14.82 3.34
C ILE A 133 -12.43 -13.52 3.92
N SER A 134 -12.83 -13.53 5.19
CA SER A 134 -13.41 -12.37 5.87
C SER A 134 -12.38 -11.26 6.08
N PHE A 135 -11.18 -11.59 6.60
CA PHE A 135 -10.06 -10.67 6.73
C PHE A 135 -9.66 -10.06 5.39
N SER A 136 -9.57 -10.85 4.32
CA SER A 136 -9.22 -10.33 2.99
C SER A 136 -10.16 -9.21 2.54
N ARG A 137 -11.45 -9.35 2.87
CA ARG A 137 -12.47 -8.34 2.61
C ARG A 137 -12.32 -7.13 3.53
N TYR A 138 -12.18 -7.35 4.83
CA TYR A 138 -12.06 -6.27 5.82
C TYR A 138 -10.82 -5.41 5.56
N PHE A 139 -9.69 -6.04 5.25
CA PHE A 139 -8.44 -5.36 4.90
C PHE A 139 -8.54 -4.59 3.58
N ALA A 140 -9.21 -5.14 2.56
CA ALA A 140 -9.45 -4.40 1.33
C ALA A 140 -10.30 -3.13 1.57
N GLU A 141 -11.31 -3.20 2.44
CA GLU A 141 -12.13 -2.04 2.82
C GLU A 141 -11.29 -0.97 3.54
N ALA A 142 -10.42 -1.39 4.48
CA ALA A 142 -9.52 -0.49 5.20
C ALA A 142 -8.50 0.18 4.27
N LEU A 143 -7.89 -0.58 3.35
CA LEU A 143 -6.90 -0.08 2.40
C LEU A 143 -7.49 0.88 1.35
N VAL A 144 -8.76 0.71 0.97
CA VAL A 144 -9.46 1.71 0.14
C VAL A 144 -9.63 3.02 0.87
N ILE A 145 -9.99 2.98 2.15
CA ILE A 145 -10.14 4.21 2.93
C ILE A 145 -8.76 4.86 3.16
N ALA A 146 -7.71 4.08 3.41
CA ALA A 146 -6.33 4.58 3.52
C ALA A 146 -5.81 5.20 2.21
N GLY A 147 -6.10 4.58 1.07
CA GLY A 147 -5.80 5.15 -0.24
C GLY A 147 -6.60 6.43 -0.51
N SER A 148 -7.88 6.46 -0.12
CA SER A 148 -8.72 7.65 -0.25
C SER A 148 -8.24 8.79 0.66
N PHE A 149 -7.78 8.47 1.87
CA PHE A 149 -7.16 9.41 2.80
C PHE A 149 -5.86 9.99 2.22
N THR A 150 -5.02 9.16 1.61
CA THR A 150 -3.81 9.60 0.92
C THR A 150 -4.13 10.55 -0.24
N MET A 151 -5.15 10.19 -1.04
CA MET A 151 -5.64 11.05 -2.13
C MET A 151 -6.29 12.34 -1.63
N ASP A 152 -6.96 12.30 -0.48
CA ASP A 152 -7.53 13.46 0.18
C ASP A 152 -6.42 14.42 0.60
N ALA A 153 -5.40 13.93 1.31
CA ALA A 153 -4.22 14.69 1.71
C ALA A 153 -3.54 15.38 0.51
N TYR A 154 -3.44 14.68 -0.64
CA TYR A 154 -2.88 15.26 -1.87
C TYR A 154 -3.77 16.35 -2.50
N LYS A 155 -5.09 16.20 -2.42
CA LYS A 155 -6.07 17.04 -3.14
C LYS A 155 -6.59 18.22 -2.33
N ASP A 156 -5.84 18.70 -1.35
CA ASP A 156 -6.27 19.78 -0.44
C ASP A 156 -7.46 19.36 0.44
N HIS A 157 -7.42 18.09 0.86
CA HIS A 157 -8.26 17.43 1.86
C HIS A 157 -9.77 17.79 1.81
N PRO A 158 -10.41 17.76 0.61
CA PRO A 158 -11.81 18.15 0.43
C PRO A 158 -12.76 17.24 1.21
N MET A 159 -12.44 15.95 1.35
CA MET A 159 -13.24 15.01 2.13
C MET A 159 -13.09 15.28 3.62
N SER A 160 -11.88 15.49 4.12
CA SER A 160 -11.69 15.82 5.54
C SER A 160 -12.45 17.10 5.94
N ARG A 161 -12.42 18.14 5.08
CA ARG A 161 -13.24 19.36 5.24
C ARG A 161 -14.74 19.05 5.24
N ALA A 162 -15.18 18.19 4.33
CA ALA A 162 -16.57 17.78 4.20
C ALA A 162 -17.07 16.82 5.29
N LEU A 163 -16.17 16.26 6.12
CA LEU A 163 -16.53 15.27 7.14
C LEU A 163 -16.33 15.79 8.57
N ILE A 164 -15.16 16.33 8.92
CA ILE A 164 -14.77 16.41 10.34
C ILE A 164 -15.36 17.65 11.07
N LEU A 165 -15.65 18.78 10.39
CA LEU A 165 -16.11 20.03 11.05
C LEU A 165 -17.08 20.87 10.22
N THR A 166 -18.09 20.23 9.67
CA THR A 166 -18.92 20.82 8.62
C THR A 166 -19.88 21.93 9.06
N ASP A 167 -20.44 21.85 10.25
CA ASP A 167 -21.41 22.84 10.74
C ASP A 167 -20.72 24.08 11.35
N ASN A 168 -19.38 24.06 11.44
CA ASN A 168 -18.61 25.16 11.97
C ASN A 168 -18.17 26.08 10.82
N LYS A 169 -18.51 27.38 10.90
CA LYS A 169 -18.05 28.41 9.96
C LYS A 169 -16.52 28.45 9.83
N HIS A 170 -15.80 27.99 10.84
CA HIS A 170 -14.34 27.92 10.88
C HIS A 170 -13.78 26.52 10.56
N GLY A 171 -14.62 25.54 10.19
CA GLY A 171 -14.22 24.15 9.98
C GLY A 171 -13.08 24.00 8.97
N HIS A 172 -13.16 24.73 7.84
CA HIS A 172 -12.09 24.73 6.83
C HIS A 172 -10.73 25.15 7.40
N ILE A 173 -10.72 26.21 8.20
CA ILE A 173 -9.50 26.73 8.83
C ILE A 173 -8.97 25.72 9.85
N ILE A 174 -9.85 25.14 10.68
CA ILE A 174 -9.44 24.16 11.70
C ILE A 174 -8.84 22.91 11.05
N ILE A 175 -9.41 22.41 9.95
CA ILE A 175 -8.86 21.23 9.27
C ILE A 175 -7.47 21.51 8.70
N GLU A 176 -7.26 22.69 8.10
CA GLU A 176 -5.92 23.10 7.67
C GLU A 176 -4.92 23.14 8.82
N TRP A 177 -5.31 23.75 9.94
CA TRP A 177 -4.46 23.76 11.14
C TRP A 177 -4.19 22.35 11.67
N LEU A 178 -5.16 21.44 11.61
CA LEU A 178 -4.96 20.06 12.03
C LEU A 178 -3.99 19.31 11.10
N PHE A 179 -4.11 19.46 9.77
CA PHE A 179 -3.16 18.89 8.82
C PHE A 179 -1.76 19.45 9.04
N ILE A 180 -1.61 20.78 9.08
CA ILE A 180 -0.31 21.43 9.35
C ILE A 180 0.25 20.98 10.70
N SER A 181 -0.60 20.87 11.73
CA SER A 181 -0.16 20.50 13.08
C SER A 181 0.35 19.06 13.14
N CYS A 182 -0.46 18.10 12.68
CA CYS A 182 -0.16 16.68 12.74
C CYS A 182 0.92 16.24 11.75
N PHE A 183 0.93 16.80 10.54
CA PHE A 183 1.85 16.38 9.48
C PHE A 183 3.16 17.17 9.43
N CYS A 184 3.26 18.33 10.09
CA CYS A 184 4.48 19.16 10.02
C CYS A 184 4.89 19.70 11.39
N PHE A 185 4.05 20.50 12.03
CA PHE A 185 4.45 21.28 13.21
C PHE A 185 4.92 20.38 14.36
N PHE A 186 4.10 19.42 14.81
CA PHE A 186 4.48 18.58 15.95
C PHE A 186 5.70 17.69 15.66
N PRO A 187 5.80 16.99 14.51
CA PRO A 187 7.02 16.26 14.17
C PRO A 187 8.27 17.16 14.14
N ILE A 188 8.18 18.35 13.53
CA ILE A 188 9.29 19.30 13.47
C ILE A 188 9.69 19.77 14.88
N VAL A 189 8.72 20.06 15.75
CA VAL A 189 9.00 20.46 17.14
C VAL A 189 9.72 19.33 17.89
N VAL A 190 9.28 18.08 17.74
CA VAL A 190 9.95 16.92 18.33
C VAL A 190 11.39 16.81 17.81
N GLY A 191 11.60 17.01 16.51
CA GLY A 191 12.94 17.02 15.91
C GLY A 191 13.83 18.14 16.44
N CYS A 192 13.30 19.36 16.54
CA CYS A 192 14.03 20.50 17.12
C CYS A 192 14.40 20.26 18.57
N VAL A 193 13.48 19.74 19.40
CA VAL A 193 13.78 19.39 20.79
C VAL A 193 14.84 18.29 20.87
N GLY A 194 14.73 17.24 20.05
CA GLY A 194 15.74 16.18 19.97
C GLY A 194 17.13 16.70 19.59
N LEU A 195 17.20 17.62 18.64
CA LEU A 195 18.44 18.28 18.22
C LEU A 195 19.00 19.19 19.32
N LEU A 196 18.16 19.96 20.02
CA LEU A 196 18.59 20.83 21.13
C LEU A 196 19.12 20.05 22.33
N VAL A 197 18.62 18.84 22.55
CA VAL A 197 19.10 17.93 23.59
C VAL A 197 20.33 17.12 23.11
N ALA A 198 20.81 17.34 21.88
CA ALA A 198 21.89 16.59 21.27
C ALA A 198 21.65 15.06 21.28
N SER A 199 20.40 14.65 21.09
CA SER A 199 20.06 13.22 21.02
C SER A 199 20.51 12.63 19.68
N ASP A 200 21.32 11.58 19.70
CA ASP A 200 21.71 10.82 18.50
C ASP A 200 20.51 10.16 17.79
N ARG A 201 19.36 10.07 18.50
CA ARG A 201 18.12 9.46 18.01
C ARG A 201 17.02 10.50 17.73
N TRP A 202 17.36 11.78 17.57
CA TRP A 202 16.39 12.84 17.29
C TRP A 202 15.46 12.50 16.10
N TRP A 203 16.02 11.90 15.04
CA TRP A 203 15.25 11.52 13.86
C TRP A 203 14.29 10.37 14.11
N TYR A 204 14.72 9.38 14.90
CA TYR A 204 13.85 8.29 15.32
C TYR A 204 12.59 8.82 16.02
N TYR A 205 12.75 9.71 17.01
CA TYR A 205 11.62 10.32 17.72
C TYR A 205 10.73 11.17 16.81
N THR A 206 11.34 11.89 15.87
CA THR A 206 10.64 12.70 14.86
C THR A 206 9.74 11.84 13.98
N SER A 207 10.33 10.83 13.34
CA SER A 207 9.62 9.90 12.45
C SER A 207 8.54 9.12 13.18
N LEU A 208 8.81 8.68 14.42
CA LEU A 208 7.82 7.95 15.24
C LEU A 208 6.64 8.85 15.59
N SER A 209 6.90 10.08 16.01
CA SER A 209 5.85 11.07 16.31
C SER A 209 5.02 11.38 15.07
N TRP A 210 5.68 11.52 13.91
CA TRP A 210 5.02 11.75 12.64
C TRP A 210 4.08 10.61 12.26
N PHE A 211 4.55 9.37 12.39
CA PHE A 211 3.76 8.17 12.12
C PHE A 211 2.54 8.07 13.06
N ILE A 212 2.73 8.26 14.37
CA ILE A 212 1.64 8.16 15.37
C ILE A 212 0.58 9.24 15.12
N LEU A 213 0.99 10.48 14.84
CA LEU A 213 0.04 11.58 14.60
C LEU A 213 -0.81 11.34 13.35
N VAL A 214 -0.19 10.85 12.27
CA VAL A 214 -0.92 10.52 11.03
C VAL A 214 -1.82 9.31 11.23
N MET A 215 -1.39 8.29 11.99
CA MET A 215 -2.24 7.16 12.37
C MET A 215 -3.48 7.61 13.15
N ILE A 216 -3.32 8.47 14.17
CA ILE A 216 -4.45 9.01 14.93
C ILE A 216 -5.40 9.79 14.02
N PHE A 217 -4.85 10.64 13.16
CA PHE A 217 -5.65 11.43 12.22
C PHE A 217 -6.40 10.54 11.22
N PHE A 218 -5.75 9.48 10.72
CA PHE A 218 -6.39 8.48 9.89
C PHE A 218 -7.53 7.75 10.62
N CYS A 219 -7.35 7.34 11.87
CA CYS A 219 -8.41 6.71 12.66
C CYS A 219 -9.64 7.62 12.81
N VAL A 220 -9.43 8.92 13.03
CA VAL A 220 -10.51 9.92 13.07
C VAL A 220 -11.18 10.03 11.70
N PHE A 221 -10.39 10.17 10.62
CA PHE A 221 -10.91 10.23 9.26
C PHE A 221 -11.73 8.99 8.90
N TYR A 222 -11.20 7.81 9.20
CA TYR A 222 -11.84 6.51 8.97
C TYR A 222 -13.17 6.40 9.71
N PHE A 223 -13.19 6.75 11.01
CA PHE A 223 -14.42 6.77 11.80
C PHE A 223 -15.45 7.74 11.22
N CYS A 224 -15.04 8.95 10.84
CA CYS A 224 -15.92 9.93 10.23
C CYS A 224 -16.51 9.41 8.91
N VAL A 225 -15.71 8.83 8.02
CA VAL A 225 -16.20 8.23 6.76
C VAL A 225 -17.30 7.22 7.03
N ILE A 226 -17.06 6.27 7.93
CA ILE A 226 -18.03 5.22 8.25
C ILE A 226 -19.28 5.79 8.92
N PHE A 227 -19.10 6.69 9.89
CA PHE A 227 -20.22 7.35 10.56
C PHE A 227 -21.11 8.09 9.57
N TYR A 228 -20.53 8.83 8.61
CA TYR A 228 -21.30 9.54 7.59
C TYR A 228 -21.96 8.59 6.60
N GLU A 229 -21.29 7.54 6.12
CA GLU A 229 -21.91 6.51 5.26
C GLU A 229 -23.14 5.89 5.96
N VAL A 230 -22.99 5.47 7.22
CA VAL A 230 -24.04 4.87 8.04
C VAL A 230 -25.19 5.85 8.29
N ARG A 231 -24.87 7.09 8.69
CA ARG A 231 -25.87 8.13 8.97
C ARG A 231 -26.64 8.51 7.72
N CYS A 232 -25.97 8.70 6.59
CA CYS A 232 -26.62 9.02 5.32
C CYS A 232 -27.54 7.87 4.89
N CYS A 233 -27.08 6.61 5.02
CA CYS A 233 -27.89 5.43 4.75
C CYS A 233 -29.13 5.37 5.64
N TYR A 234 -28.95 5.61 6.94
CA TYR A 234 -30.04 5.68 7.90
C TYR A 234 -31.07 6.75 7.53
N SER A 235 -30.64 8.01 7.36
CA SER A 235 -31.53 9.12 7.03
C SER A 235 -32.28 8.89 5.71
N PHE A 236 -31.59 8.33 4.73
CA PHE A 236 -32.17 8.06 3.42
C PHE A 236 -33.30 7.03 3.50
N VAL A 237 -33.10 5.94 4.26
CA VAL A 237 -34.12 4.90 4.43
C VAL A 237 -35.24 5.35 5.37
N ALA A 238 -34.93 6.16 6.40
CA ALA A 238 -35.92 6.69 7.33
C ALA A 238 -36.87 7.73 6.70
N ASN A 239 -36.40 8.48 5.70
CA ASN A 239 -37.19 9.51 5.00
C ASN A 239 -38.08 8.96 3.88
N ARG A 240 -38.14 7.64 3.72
CA ARG A 240 -38.94 7.00 2.69
C ARG A 240 -40.35 6.75 3.23
N ASP A 241 -41.37 7.02 2.41
CA ASP A 241 -42.79 7.00 2.82
C ASP A 241 -43.27 5.65 3.41
N ASP A 242 -42.52 4.57 3.19
CA ASP A 242 -42.82 3.21 3.66
C ASP A 242 -42.11 2.82 4.98
N ALA A 243 -41.35 3.72 5.60
CA ALA A 243 -40.64 3.46 6.86
C ALA A 243 -41.17 4.33 8.01
N ASP A 244 -41.31 3.76 9.21
CA ASP A 244 -41.52 4.54 10.43
C ASP A 244 -40.16 5.09 10.91
N PRO A 245 -39.90 6.40 10.81
CA PRO A 245 -38.62 6.98 11.20
C PRO A 245 -38.35 6.88 12.70
N GLY A 246 -39.36 6.57 13.52
CA GLY A 246 -39.24 6.44 14.98
C GLY A 246 -38.49 5.19 15.44
N HIS A 247 -38.37 4.16 14.61
CA HIS A 247 -37.79 2.87 14.99
C HIS A 247 -36.50 2.54 14.21
N MET A 248 -35.34 2.75 14.87
CA MET A 248 -34.01 2.49 14.28
C MET A 248 -33.85 1.06 13.74
N LEU A 249 -34.45 0.08 14.40
CA LEU A 249 -34.39 -1.33 13.97
C LEU A 249 -35.10 -1.57 12.64
N ASP A 250 -36.16 -0.84 12.33
CA ASP A 250 -36.89 -1.02 11.08
C ASP A 250 -36.14 -0.43 9.89
N VAL A 251 -35.49 0.72 10.11
CA VAL A 251 -34.52 1.29 9.15
C VAL A 251 -33.39 0.28 8.88
N LEU A 252 -32.79 -0.29 9.93
CA LEU A 252 -31.72 -1.28 9.79
C LEU A 252 -32.19 -2.55 9.05
N LYS A 253 -33.34 -3.11 9.42
CA LYS A 253 -33.96 -4.25 8.72
C LYS A 253 -34.14 -3.95 7.24
N ARG A 254 -34.58 -2.74 6.90
CA ARG A 254 -34.80 -2.32 5.52
C ARG A 254 -33.49 -2.15 4.75
N CYS A 255 -32.44 -1.58 5.37
CA CYS A 255 -31.10 -1.52 4.76
C CYS A 255 -30.58 -2.94 4.45
N ILE A 256 -30.69 -3.86 5.40
CA ILE A 256 -30.28 -5.27 5.22
C ILE A 256 -31.07 -5.91 4.08
N LEU A 257 -32.40 -5.74 4.06
CA LEU A 257 -33.26 -6.27 3.00
C LEU A 257 -32.90 -5.68 1.64
N LEU A 258 -32.79 -4.36 1.49
CA LEU A 258 -32.40 -3.72 0.23
C LEU A 258 -31.04 -4.23 -0.27
N ARG A 259 -30.08 -4.37 0.64
CA ARG A 259 -28.74 -4.87 0.33
C ARG A 259 -28.77 -6.32 -0.16
N GLN A 260 -29.50 -7.18 0.54
CA GLN A 260 -29.62 -8.60 0.21
C GLN A 260 -30.45 -8.80 -1.06
N THR A 261 -31.54 -8.06 -1.23
CA THR A 261 -32.32 -8.05 -2.47
C THR A 261 -31.44 -7.63 -3.64
N ARG A 262 -30.65 -6.55 -3.53
CA ARG A 262 -29.69 -6.15 -4.57
C ARG A 262 -28.70 -7.25 -4.92
N ARG A 263 -28.16 -7.95 -3.91
CA ARG A 263 -27.14 -9.00 -4.08
C ARG A 263 -27.70 -10.27 -4.72
N MET A 264 -28.86 -10.72 -4.25
CA MET A 264 -29.44 -12.01 -4.59
C MET A 264 -30.33 -11.95 -5.84
N SER A 265 -30.81 -10.77 -6.23
CA SER A 265 -31.64 -10.60 -7.43
C SER A 265 -30.87 -10.81 -8.74
N GLY A 266 -31.56 -11.29 -9.76
CA GLY A 266 -31.04 -11.41 -11.12
C GLY A 266 -31.25 -10.13 -11.92
N TYR A 267 -30.18 -9.63 -12.55
CA TYR A 267 -30.19 -8.40 -13.34
C TYR A 267 -29.68 -8.62 -14.76
N VAL A 268 -30.10 -7.75 -15.67
CA VAL A 268 -29.67 -7.65 -17.05
C VAL A 268 -29.03 -6.28 -17.23
N ASN A 269 -27.77 -6.26 -17.65
CA ASN A 269 -27.08 -5.02 -17.96
C ASN A 269 -27.19 -4.77 -19.47
N SER A 270 -27.84 -3.68 -19.86
CA SER A 270 -27.93 -3.27 -21.25
C SER A 270 -27.14 -1.97 -21.44
N SER A 271 -26.15 -2.03 -22.32
CA SER A 271 -25.31 -0.86 -22.66
C SER A 271 -25.45 -0.54 -24.13
N GLY A 272 -25.65 0.72 -24.48
CA GLY A 272 -25.88 1.14 -25.86
C GLY A 272 -25.49 2.59 -26.09
N LEU A 273 -25.49 3.05 -27.33
CA LEU A 273 -25.41 4.46 -27.65
C LEU A 273 -26.84 5.00 -27.74
N ALA A 274 -27.14 6.01 -26.93
CA ALA A 274 -28.36 6.79 -27.00
C ALA A 274 -28.12 8.06 -27.81
N ARG A 275 -29.03 8.36 -28.75
CA ARG A 275 -29.14 9.69 -29.33
C ARG A 275 -30.20 10.46 -28.56
N ASN A 276 -29.86 11.64 -28.05
CA ASN A 276 -30.84 12.55 -27.51
C ASN A 276 -30.74 13.93 -28.17
N VAL A 277 -31.90 14.55 -28.30
CA VAL A 277 -32.12 15.79 -29.04
C VAL A 277 -32.58 16.81 -28.00
N PHE A 278 -31.65 17.66 -27.54
CA PHE A 278 -31.97 18.65 -26.52
C PHE A 278 -32.66 19.85 -27.19
N THR A 279 -33.99 19.95 -27.05
CA THR A 279 -34.78 21.01 -27.70
C THR A 279 -35.03 22.23 -26.82
N ASN A 280 -34.79 22.17 -25.50
CA ASN A 280 -34.77 23.34 -24.61
C ASN A 280 -34.21 22.97 -23.23
N SER A 281 -33.50 23.90 -22.59
CA SER A 281 -32.82 23.70 -21.30
C SER A 281 -33.73 23.63 -20.06
N LYS A 282 -35.05 23.76 -20.21
CA LYS A 282 -36.02 23.84 -19.08
C LYS A 282 -36.95 22.62 -18.94
N ALA A 283 -36.76 21.57 -19.73
CA ALA A 283 -37.62 20.38 -19.66
C ALA A 283 -36.81 19.11 -19.95
N THR A 284 -35.97 18.70 -19.00
CA THR A 284 -35.36 17.35 -19.00
C THR A 284 -36.37 16.27 -18.65
N ASP A 285 -37.43 16.60 -17.90
CA ASP A 285 -38.46 15.64 -17.48
C ASP A 285 -39.39 15.19 -18.63
N GLN A 286 -39.37 15.92 -19.75
CA GLN A 286 -40.07 15.55 -20.99
C GLN A 286 -39.11 15.17 -22.13
N ALA A 287 -37.85 14.84 -21.81
CA ALA A 287 -36.98 14.22 -22.81
C ALA A 287 -37.66 12.94 -23.28
N ARG A 288 -38.06 12.89 -24.56
CA ARG A 288 -38.49 11.63 -25.20
C ARG A 288 -37.46 10.56 -24.87
N GLU A 289 -37.94 9.35 -24.57
CA GLU A 289 -37.07 8.21 -24.29
C GLU A 289 -35.91 8.20 -25.30
N PRO A 290 -34.66 8.26 -24.81
CA PRO A 290 -33.51 8.37 -25.69
C PRO A 290 -33.57 7.24 -26.71
N HIS A 291 -33.48 7.56 -28.01
CA HIS A 291 -33.50 6.53 -29.03
C HIS A 291 -32.15 5.78 -28.97
N ILE A 292 -32.14 4.63 -28.30
CA ILE A 292 -30.98 3.75 -28.22
C ILE A 292 -30.79 3.10 -29.59
N TYR A 293 -29.59 3.23 -30.16
CA TYR A 293 -29.25 2.52 -31.38
C TYR A 293 -29.22 1.01 -31.08
N LYS A 294 -30.24 0.27 -31.54
CA LYS A 294 -30.32 -1.20 -31.35
C LYS A 294 -29.06 -1.93 -31.80
N SER A 295 -28.39 -1.45 -32.85
CA SER A 295 -27.11 -2.00 -33.35
C SER A 295 -25.94 -1.85 -32.37
N SER A 296 -26.03 -0.93 -31.41
CA SER A 296 -25.03 -0.70 -30.37
C SER A 296 -25.37 -1.33 -29.03
N LEU A 297 -26.58 -1.90 -28.90
CA LEU A 297 -27.06 -2.49 -27.66
C LEU A 297 -26.33 -3.81 -27.38
N LYS A 298 -25.52 -3.83 -26.33
CA LYS A 298 -24.90 -5.02 -25.76
C LYS A 298 -25.67 -5.37 -24.49
N ILE A 299 -26.32 -6.53 -24.51
CA ILE A 299 -27.00 -7.11 -23.36
C ILE A 299 -26.04 -8.12 -22.72
N HIS A 300 -25.74 -7.93 -21.44
CA HIS A 300 -24.93 -8.84 -20.66
C HIS A 300 -25.75 -9.38 -19.49
N THR A 301 -26.03 -10.68 -19.51
CA THR A 301 -26.65 -11.43 -18.42
C THR A 301 -25.56 -12.10 -17.58
N PRO A 302 -25.37 -11.71 -16.31
CA PRO A 302 -24.48 -12.42 -15.41
C PRO A 302 -24.92 -13.88 -15.22
N ILE A 303 -23.96 -14.78 -15.00
CA ILE A 303 -24.21 -16.20 -14.69
C ILE A 303 -25.18 -16.37 -13.52
N TRP A 304 -25.09 -15.49 -12.51
CA TRP A 304 -26.01 -15.48 -11.37
C TRP A 304 -27.47 -15.33 -11.78
N THR A 305 -27.79 -14.45 -12.73
CA THR A 305 -29.15 -14.26 -13.26
C THR A 305 -29.67 -15.54 -13.91
N HIS A 306 -28.81 -16.27 -14.63
CA HIS A 306 -29.16 -17.58 -15.18
C HIS A 306 -29.44 -18.62 -14.08
N MET A 307 -28.61 -18.68 -13.03
CA MET A 307 -28.85 -19.60 -11.90
C MET A 307 -30.17 -19.29 -11.21
N VAL A 308 -30.44 -18.00 -10.94
CA VAL A 308 -31.68 -17.55 -10.30
C VAL A 308 -32.91 -17.88 -11.15
N SER A 309 -32.82 -17.81 -12.48
CA SER A 309 -33.92 -18.15 -13.38
C SER A 309 -34.37 -19.62 -13.27
N CYS A 310 -33.50 -20.50 -12.79
CA CYS A 310 -33.80 -21.91 -12.56
C CYS A 310 -34.27 -22.21 -11.12
N MET A 311 -34.25 -21.23 -10.22
CA MET A 311 -34.62 -21.45 -8.82
C MET A 311 -36.14 -21.44 -8.62
N PRO A 312 -36.65 -22.13 -7.57
CA PRO A 312 -38.09 -22.17 -7.29
C PRO A 312 -38.72 -20.79 -7.10
N SER A 313 -39.96 -20.62 -7.56
CA SER A 313 -40.71 -19.36 -7.49
C SER A 313 -41.03 -18.87 -6.06
N PHE A 314 -40.93 -19.73 -5.04
CA PHE A 314 -41.07 -19.29 -3.64
C PHE A 314 -39.83 -18.53 -3.14
N LEU A 315 -38.68 -18.68 -3.80
CA LEU A 315 -37.44 -17.96 -3.48
C LEU A 315 -37.31 -16.65 -4.27
N TYR A 316 -37.89 -16.59 -5.47
CA TYR A 316 -37.79 -15.44 -6.37
C TYR A 316 -39.11 -15.08 -7.03
N THR A 317 -39.38 -13.78 -7.06
CA THR A 317 -40.46 -13.22 -7.86
C THR A 317 -39.94 -12.91 -9.26
N ASN A 318 -40.59 -13.49 -10.27
CA ASN A 318 -40.26 -13.23 -11.67
C ASN A 318 -40.84 -11.87 -12.08
N LEU A 319 -39.95 -10.93 -12.45
CA LEU A 319 -40.27 -9.59 -12.94
C LEU A 319 -40.02 -9.46 -14.45
N SER A 320 -39.90 -10.57 -15.19
CA SER A 320 -39.56 -10.53 -16.63
C SER A 320 -40.61 -9.79 -17.47
N GLU A 321 -41.87 -9.76 -17.03
CA GLU A 321 -42.94 -9.03 -17.71
C GLU A 321 -42.87 -7.52 -17.47
N ASN A 322 -42.36 -7.10 -16.30
CA ASN A 322 -42.22 -5.70 -15.89
C ASN A 322 -40.89 -5.52 -15.15
N PRO A 323 -39.75 -5.49 -15.87
CA PRO A 323 -38.45 -5.41 -15.24
C PRO A 323 -38.34 -4.10 -14.46
N LYS A 324 -37.80 -4.19 -13.24
CA LYS A 324 -37.62 -3.02 -12.39
C LYS A 324 -36.30 -2.34 -12.73
N PHE A 325 -36.36 -1.06 -13.10
CA PHE A 325 -35.16 -0.27 -13.39
C PHE A 325 -34.36 -0.02 -12.10
N ILE A 326 -33.04 -0.18 -12.18
CA ILE A 326 -32.10 0.16 -11.12
C ILE A 326 -31.19 1.26 -11.64
N HIS A 327 -31.13 2.35 -10.90
CA HIS A 327 -30.35 3.51 -11.29
C HIS A 327 -28.87 3.25 -11.02
N THR A 328 -28.01 3.61 -11.97
CA THR A 328 -26.57 3.62 -11.73
C THR A 328 -26.17 4.88 -10.97
N ILE A 329 -25.10 4.82 -10.17
CA ILE A 329 -24.60 6.00 -9.44
C ILE A 329 -24.40 7.23 -10.33
N PRO A 330 -23.79 7.12 -11.52
CA PRO A 330 -23.67 8.28 -12.41
C PRO A 330 -25.02 8.85 -12.91
N GLU A 331 -26.04 8.01 -13.04
CA GLU A 331 -27.40 8.46 -13.41
C GLU A 331 -28.06 9.22 -12.27
N VAL A 332 -27.93 8.75 -11.03
CA VAL A 332 -28.49 9.47 -9.87
C VAL A 332 -27.74 10.77 -9.61
N GLN A 333 -26.42 10.79 -9.84
CA GLN A 333 -25.59 11.98 -9.68
C GLN A 333 -25.78 13.03 -10.79
N ASP A 334 -26.51 12.71 -11.87
CA ASP A 334 -26.64 13.50 -13.12
C ASP A 334 -25.32 14.10 -13.62
N TYR A 335 -24.21 13.38 -13.42
CA TYR A 335 -22.88 13.91 -13.70
C TYR A 335 -22.55 13.83 -15.20
N ARG A 336 -22.69 14.95 -15.92
CA ARG A 336 -22.32 15.07 -17.35
C ARG A 336 -21.09 15.98 -17.52
N PRO A 337 -19.86 15.45 -17.63
CA PRO A 337 -18.69 16.30 -17.76
C PRO A 337 -18.49 16.82 -19.20
N PHE A 338 -18.25 18.12 -19.35
CA PHE A 338 -17.94 18.79 -20.63
C PHE A 338 -16.43 18.95 -20.84
N LEU A 339 -15.94 18.88 -22.10
CA LEU A 339 -14.50 18.99 -22.42
C LEU A 339 -14.25 20.15 -23.41
N THR A 340 -13.59 21.22 -22.94
CA THR A 340 -13.31 22.47 -23.68
C THR A 340 -11.81 22.82 -23.64
N LYS A 341 -11.34 23.79 -24.45
CA LYS A 341 -9.92 24.20 -24.58
C LYS A 341 -9.14 24.43 -23.26
N PRO A 342 -9.72 24.94 -22.15
CA PRO A 342 -9.04 25.07 -20.86
C PRO A 342 -9.12 23.82 -19.95
N THR A 343 -9.74 22.72 -20.40
CA THR A 343 -9.82 21.44 -19.65
C THR A 343 -8.77 20.40 -20.07
N TRP A 344 -7.85 20.80 -20.96
CA TRP A 344 -6.73 20.01 -21.46
C TRP A 344 -5.61 19.86 -20.41
N SER A 345 -5.24 18.64 -20.05
CA SER A 345 -3.95 18.29 -19.43
C SER A 345 -3.47 16.93 -19.96
N LEU A 346 -2.15 16.74 -20.10
CA LEU A 346 -1.56 15.46 -20.54
C LEU A 346 -1.89 14.30 -19.59
N GLU A 347 -2.06 14.62 -18.31
CA GLU A 347 -2.44 13.69 -17.23
C GLU A 347 -3.84 13.07 -17.42
N ARG A 348 -4.76 13.77 -18.10
CA ARG A 348 -6.16 13.34 -18.26
C ARG A 348 -6.40 12.30 -19.36
N ILE A 349 -5.44 12.05 -20.26
CA ILE A 349 -5.59 11.07 -21.35
C ILE A 349 -4.79 9.78 -21.11
N PHE A 350 -3.64 9.84 -20.45
CA PHE A 350 -2.76 8.67 -20.36
C PHE A 350 -2.82 7.89 -19.03
N CYS A 351 -3.48 8.41 -17.99
CA CYS A 351 -3.44 7.80 -16.66
C CYS A 351 -4.80 7.66 -15.94
N ARG A 352 -5.94 7.63 -16.66
CA ARG A 352 -7.27 7.45 -16.04
C ARG A 352 -7.93 6.11 -16.41
N PRO A 353 -8.39 5.30 -15.43
CA PRO A 353 -8.91 3.95 -15.69
C PRO A 353 -10.42 3.84 -15.98
N GLU A 354 -11.17 4.92 -16.22
CA GLU A 354 -12.64 4.82 -16.42
C GLU A 354 -13.17 5.48 -17.71
N PRO A 355 -14.13 4.83 -18.41
CA PRO A 355 -14.75 5.32 -19.64
C PRO A 355 -15.77 6.42 -19.34
N SER A 356 -15.34 7.68 -19.32
CA SER A 356 -16.23 8.84 -19.25
C SER A 356 -16.58 9.38 -20.64
N ARG A 357 -17.86 9.75 -20.82
CA ARG A 357 -18.44 10.30 -22.06
C ARG A 357 -18.08 11.79 -22.18
N TYR A 358 -17.57 12.25 -23.32
CA TYR A 358 -17.29 13.67 -23.57
C TYR A 358 -17.76 14.15 -24.95
N ILE A 359 -18.03 15.46 -25.06
CA ILE A 359 -18.32 16.22 -26.29
C ILE A 359 -17.32 17.40 -26.36
N SER A 360 -16.70 17.64 -27.52
CA SER A 360 -15.59 18.61 -27.75
C SER A 360 -16.02 19.83 -28.58
N ILE A 361 -15.48 21.03 -28.27
CA ILE A 361 -15.75 22.31 -28.97
C ILE A 361 -14.43 22.94 -29.48
N VAL A 362 -14.39 23.40 -30.74
CA VAL A 362 -13.15 23.51 -31.54
C VAL A 362 -12.70 24.95 -31.90
N ARG A 363 -13.48 26.03 -31.77
CA ARG A 363 -12.99 27.42 -32.04
C ARG A 363 -13.67 28.52 -31.21
N GLY A 364 -12.91 29.55 -30.81
CA GLY A 364 -13.38 30.74 -30.10
C GLY A 364 -12.35 31.40 -29.15
N PRO A 365 -12.63 32.59 -28.61
CA PRO A 365 -11.71 33.49 -27.88
C PRO A 365 -11.16 32.98 -26.52
N GLY A 366 -11.26 31.68 -26.22
CA GLY A 366 -10.67 31.03 -25.05
C GLY A 366 -9.14 30.94 -25.12
N ALA A 367 -8.45 32.07 -25.24
CA ALA A 367 -6.99 32.20 -25.19
C ALA A 367 -6.59 33.15 -24.04
N LEU A 368 -5.57 32.76 -23.25
CA LEU A 368 -5.26 33.24 -21.89
C LEU A 368 -4.72 34.68 -21.75
N THR A 369 -4.85 35.30 -20.56
CA THR A 369 -4.45 36.71 -20.25
C THR A 369 -3.85 36.99 -18.83
N LYS A 370 -3.46 38.26 -18.56
CA LYS A 370 -2.32 38.77 -17.75
C LYS A 370 -2.37 38.79 -16.21
N ALA A 371 -3.50 38.60 -15.53
CA ALA A 371 -3.54 38.68 -14.06
C ALA A 371 -2.81 37.50 -13.37
N GLN A 372 -2.71 36.37 -14.07
CA GLN A 372 -2.01 35.15 -13.63
C GLN A 372 -0.50 35.34 -13.42
N LEU A 373 0.08 36.42 -13.96
CA LEU A 373 1.51 36.73 -13.86
C LEU A 373 1.91 37.43 -12.55
N LYS A 374 0.96 38.04 -11.83
CA LYS A 374 1.23 38.91 -10.67
C LYS A 374 1.28 38.14 -9.33
N SER A 375 0.64 36.97 -9.26
CA SER A 375 0.57 36.08 -8.07
C SER A 375 1.87 35.28 -7.84
N SER A 376 2.57 34.90 -8.92
CA SER A 376 3.82 34.11 -8.86
C SER A 376 5.00 34.83 -8.18
N VAL A 377 4.93 36.16 -8.05
CA VAL A 377 6.00 37.03 -7.53
C VAL A 377 6.08 36.97 -6.01
N ILE A 378 4.95 36.93 -5.32
CA ILE A 378 4.89 36.95 -3.84
C ILE A 378 5.21 35.56 -3.26
N CYS A 379 4.80 34.48 -3.96
CA CYS A 379 5.10 33.09 -3.57
C CYS A 379 6.60 32.74 -3.66
N SER A 380 7.35 33.40 -4.55
CA SER A 380 8.81 33.23 -4.68
C SER A 380 9.56 33.82 -3.48
N PHE A 381 9.06 34.92 -2.90
CA PHE A 381 9.66 35.56 -1.73
C PHE A 381 9.50 34.72 -0.45
N LEU A 382 8.33 34.11 -0.24
CA LEU A 382 8.04 33.34 0.97
C LEU A 382 8.76 31.97 1.01
N SER A 383 8.87 31.30 -0.16
CA SER A 383 9.61 30.04 -0.30
C SER A 383 11.10 30.21 0.01
N MET A 384 11.66 31.36 -0.34
CA MET A 384 13.05 31.72 -0.06
C MET A 384 13.35 31.84 1.43
N PHE A 385 12.42 32.39 2.22
CA PHE A 385 12.59 32.55 3.67
C PHE A 385 12.63 31.21 4.41
N MET A 386 11.76 30.26 4.03
CA MET A 386 11.72 28.92 4.65
C MET A 386 12.97 28.09 4.36
N ILE A 387 13.51 28.18 3.14
CA ILE A 387 14.78 27.53 2.78
C ILE A 387 15.94 28.07 3.62
N CYS A 388 15.96 29.39 3.89
CA CYS A 388 16.97 30.00 4.75
C CYS A 388 16.91 29.48 6.19
N LEU A 389 15.71 29.31 6.77
CA LEU A 389 15.55 28.78 8.14
C LEU A 389 16.01 27.32 8.27
N LEU A 390 15.71 26.47 7.28
CA LEU A 390 16.08 25.06 7.29
C LEU A 390 17.60 24.86 7.15
N VAL A 391 18.24 25.64 6.27
CA VAL A 391 19.70 25.65 6.10
C VAL A 391 20.41 26.15 7.37
N ILE A 392 19.89 27.19 8.04
CA ILE A 392 20.43 27.64 9.34
C ILE A 392 20.40 26.50 10.37
N GLY A 393 19.27 25.78 10.48
CA GLY A 393 19.15 24.65 11.40
C GLY A 393 20.18 23.54 11.15
N PHE A 394 20.42 23.20 9.89
CA PHE A 394 21.38 22.16 9.50
C PHE A 394 22.84 22.58 9.77
N LEU A 395 23.18 23.84 9.51
CA LEU A 395 24.53 24.36 9.75
C LEU A 395 24.85 24.46 11.25
N VAL A 396 23.86 24.81 12.08
CA VAL A 396 23.99 24.79 13.54
C VAL A 396 24.21 23.36 14.06
N TRP A 397 23.49 22.37 13.53
CA TRP A 397 23.65 20.96 13.91
C TRP A 397 25.05 20.41 13.59
N PHE A 398 25.65 20.81 12.47
CA PHE A 398 27.04 20.47 12.15
C PHE A 398 28.08 21.11 13.08
N GLY A 399 27.68 21.90 14.09
CA GLY A 399 28.60 22.58 15.00
C GLY A 399 29.41 23.68 14.30
N LEU A 400 28.97 24.16 13.14
CA LEU A 400 29.64 25.23 12.42
C LEU A 400 29.46 26.54 13.21
N GLY A 401 30.57 27.25 13.45
CA GLY A 401 30.54 28.54 14.12
C GLY A 401 29.68 29.57 13.37
N ALA A 402 29.37 30.70 14.01
CA ALA A 402 28.51 31.74 13.43
C ALA A 402 29.02 32.26 12.06
N VAL A 403 30.33 32.25 11.83
CA VAL A 403 30.97 32.76 10.61
C VAL A 403 30.57 31.97 9.34
N PRO A 404 30.77 30.63 9.26
CA PRO A 404 30.31 29.84 8.12
C PRO A 404 28.78 29.89 7.88
N ILE A 405 27.98 30.03 8.94
CA ILE A 405 26.52 30.23 8.82
C ILE A 405 26.22 31.53 8.08
N ILE A 406 26.88 32.64 8.48
CA ILE A 406 26.74 33.94 7.82
C ILE A 406 27.19 33.88 6.36
N ILE A 407 28.33 33.23 6.09
CA ILE A 407 28.85 33.07 4.71
C ILE A 407 27.86 32.28 3.84
N PHE A 408 27.29 31.20 4.35
CA PHE A 408 26.34 30.39 3.60
C PHE A 408 25.02 31.13 3.35
N LEU A 409 24.55 31.95 4.30
CA LEU A 409 23.40 32.83 4.10
C LEU A 409 23.66 33.86 3.00
N ILE A 410 24.87 34.42 2.93
CA ILE A 410 25.27 35.32 1.85
C ILE A 410 25.25 34.59 0.50
N ILE A 411 25.72 33.34 0.43
CA ILE A 411 25.72 32.54 -0.79
C ILE A 411 24.29 32.20 -1.24
N VAL A 412 23.43 31.74 -0.34
CA VAL A 412 22.02 31.45 -0.63
C VAL A 412 21.30 32.72 -1.10
N PHE A 413 21.57 33.85 -0.46
CA PHE A 413 21.04 35.14 -0.90
C PHE A 413 21.53 35.53 -2.29
N MET A 414 22.82 35.31 -2.60
CA MET A 414 23.40 35.59 -3.92
C MET A 414 22.87 34.67 -5.03
N VAL A 415 22.67 33.37 -4.76
CA VAL A 415 22.11 32.42 -5.74
C VAL A 415 20.65 32.76 -6.02
N SER A 416 19.90 33.11 -4.99
CA SER A 416 18.49 33.48 -5.10
C SER A 416 18.26 34.89 -5.64
N TRP A 417 19.30 35.72 -5.67
CA TRP A 417 19.27 37.06 -6.27
C TRP A 417 18.86 37.02 -7.76
N SER A 418 19.26 35.98 -8.50
CA SER A 418 18.85 35.77 -9.89
C SER A 418 17.34 35.55 -10.03
N SER A 419 16.77 34.74 -9.13
CA SER A 419 15.32 34.49 -9.05
C SER A 419 14.55 35.76 -8.68
N LEU A 420 15.05 36.53 -7.71
CA LEU A 420 14.52 37.84 -7.32
C LEU A 420 14.58 38.87 -8.47
N ARG A 421 15.66 38.88 -9.24
CA ARG A 421 15.86 39.76 -10.40
C ARG A 421 14.91 39.41 -11.55
N ASN A 422 14.67 38.12 -11.82
CA ASN A 422 13.70 37.68 -12.83
C ASN A 422 12.26 38.02 -12.43
N THR A 423 11.95 37.86 -11.15
CA THR A 423 10.68 38.28 -10.54
C THR A 423 10.48 39.80 -10.65
N TYR A 424 11.52 40.60 -10.41
CA TYR A 424 11.49 42.06 -10.61
C TYR A 424 11.27 42.47 -12.07
N ASN A 425 11.94 41.80 -13.02
CA ASN A 425 11.77 42.06 -14.46
C ASN A 425 10.34 41.72 -14.94
N LEU A 426 9.72 40.68 -14.38
CA LEU A 426 8.32 40.33 -14.66
C LEU A 426 7.33 41.41 -14.18
N VAL A 427 7.58 42.00 -13.01
CA VAL A 427 6.79 43.11 -12.45
C VAL A 427 6.93 44.37 -13.31
N ARG A 428 8.13 44.63 -13.86
CA ARG A 428 8.39 45.73 -14.80
C ARG A 428 7.60 45.56 -16.11
N LEU A 429 7.68 44.37 -16.73
CA LEU A 429 6.94 44.05 -17.95
C LEU A 429 5.41 44.17 -17.76
N GLY A 430 4.91 43.79 -16.57
CA GLY A 430 3.51 43.96 -16.20
C GLY A 430 3.06 45.42 -16.07
N ARG A 431 3.98 46.33 -15.69
CA ARG A 431 3.71 47.77 -15.55
C ARG A 431 3.60 48.46 -16.93
N ASP A 432 4.54 48.15 -17.82
CA ASP A 432 4.59 48.69 -19.20
C ASP A 432 3.33 48.33 -20.01
N LEU A 433 2.76 47.14 -19.74
CA LEU A 433 1.55 46.65 -20.40
C LEU A 433 0.26 47.29 -19.89
N ILE A 434 0.25 47.84 -18.68
CA ILE A 434 -0.87 48.59 -18.08
C ILE A 434 -0.88 50.01 -18.66
N GLU A 435 0.30 50.64 -18.78
CA GLU A 435 0.44 51.98 -19.38
C GLU A 435 -0.02 52.02 -20.84
N ILE A 436 0.26 50.97 -21.63
CA ILE A 436 -0.23 50.84 -23.02
C ILE A 436 -1.76 50.70 -23.07
N GLY A 437 -2.38 50.05 -22.08
CA GLY A 437 -3.83 49.91 -21.97
C GLY A 437 -4.53 51.23 -21.60
N GLU A 438 -3.93 52.02 -20.71
CA GLU A 438 -4.44 53.33 -20.30
C GLU A 438 -4.29 54.39 -21.40
N ALA A 439 -3.21 54.36 -22.18
CA ALA A 439 -3.01 55.22 -23.36
C ALA A 439 -4.10 55.00 -24.43
N LYS A 440 -4.55 53.75 -24.63
CA LYS A 440 -5.66 53.45 -25.55
C LYS A 440 -7.02 53.97 -25.04
N LYS A 441 -7.29 53.86 -23.73
CA LYS A 441 -8.48 54.45 -23.09
C LYS A 441 -8.51 55.98 -23.20
N ALA A 442 -7.36 56.65 -23.07
CA ALA A 442 -7.26 58.09 -23.20
C ALA A 442 -7.52 58.59 -24.64
N ASN A 443 -7.03 57.86 -25.66
CA ASN A 443 -7.32 58.16 -27.06
C ASN A 443 -8.79 57.95 -27.42
N PHE A 444 -9.45 56.96 -26.82
CA PHE A 444 -10.89 56.72 -27.02
C PHE A 444 -11.76 57.85 -26.44
N LYS A 445 -11.41 58.37 -25.25
CA LYS A 445 -12.06 59.56 -24.66
C LYS A 445 -11.93 60.82 -25.52
N LYS A 446 -10.76 61.03 -26.14
CA LYS A 446 -10.53 62.17 -27.06
C LYS A 446 -11.39 62.08 -28.33
N LEU A 447 -11.64 60.86 -28.84
CA LEU A 447 -12.53 60.64 -29.98
C LEU A 447 -13.99 60.89 -29.59
N GLN A 448 -14.43 60.40 -28.44
CA GLN A 448 -15.80 60.63 -27.94
C GLN A 448 -16.11 62.12 -27.75
N GLN A 449 -15.17 62.90 -27.24
CA GLN A 449 -15.33 64.35 -27.05
C GLN A 449 -15.29 65.15 -28.37
N LYS A 450 -14.68 64.60 -29.42
CA LYS A 450 -14.61 65.21 -30.76
C LYS A 450 -15.88 65.00 -31.59
N TYR A 451 -16.68 63.97 -31.28
CA TYR A 451 -17.86 63.58 -32.07
C TYR A 451 -19.20 63.66 -31.30
N GLY A 452 -19.20 63.95 -30.00
CA GLY A 452 -20.41 64.01 -29.16
C GLY A 452 -21.00 65.41 -28.92
N GLY A 453 -20.65 66.42 -29.74
CA GLY A 453 -21.06 67.82 -29.52
C GLY A 453 -22.31 68.31 -30.28
N ASP A 454 -22.81 67.55 -31.26
CA ASP A 454 -23.78 68.08 -32.25
C ASP A 454 -25.14 67.35 -32.26
N GLU A 455 -25.53 66.65 -31.19
CA GLU A 455 -26.82 65.94 -31.13
C GLU A 455 -28.02 66.77 -30.64
N GLU A 456 -27.80 67.98 -30.08
CA GLU A 456 -28.89 68.77 -29.49
C GLU A 456 -29.69 69.63 -30.50
N ASN A 457 -29.27 69.70 -31.77
CA ASN A 457 -29.96 70.47 -32.82
C ASN A 457 -30.73 69.63 -33.85
N ALA A 458 -30.84 68.30 -33.69
CA ALA A 458 -31.42 67.40 -34.70
C ALA A 458 -32.85 66.90 -34.40
N GLN A 459 -33.58 67.53 -33.46
CA GLN A 459 -34.92 67.10 -33.04
C GLN A 459 -36.09 68.02 -33.44
N ALA A 460 -35.87 68.91 -34.41
CA ALA A 460 -36.92 69.78 -34.95
C ALA A 460 -36.93 69.75 -36.48
N GLN A 461 -37.49 68.67 -37.06
CA GLN A 461 -38.17 68.59 -38.37
C GLN A 461 -38.08 67.17 -38.95
N ALA A 462 -39.13 66.37 -38.76
CA ALA A 462 -39.43 65.26 -39.66
C ALA A 462 -40.95 65.04 -39.72
N PRO A 463 -41.59 65.05 -40.91
CA PRO A 463 -43.04 65.01 -41.02
C PRO A 463 -43.60 63.58 -41.04
N ASP A 464 -44.82 63.48 -40.52
CA ASP A 464 -45.71 62.32 -40.61
C ASP A 464 -46.01 61.96 -42.07
N SER A 465 -45.46 60.83 -42.53
CA SER A 465 -46.14 59.85 -43.39
C SER A 465 -45.11 58.92 -44.02
N ILE A 466 -45.22 57.63 -43.69
CA ILE A 466 -45.07 56.44 -44.55
C ILE A 466 -45.10 55.25 -43.58
N SER A 467 -46.32 54.78 -43.34
CA SER A 467 -46.58 53.46 -42.79
C SER A 467 -46.50 52.42 -43.90
N HIS A 468 -46.26 51.17 -43.51
CA HIS A 468 -46.37 49.96 -44.33
C HIS A 468 -45.31 49.69 -45.42
N ARG A 469 -44.09 49.27 -45.06
CA ARG A 469 -43.38 48.15 -45.77
C ARG A 469 -42.05 47.65 -45.17
N SER A 470 -42.02 47.12 -43.94
CA SER A 470 -40.83 46.34 -43.51
C SER A 470 -41.04 45.26 -42.45
N THR A 471 -42.27 45.03 -41.98
CA THR A 471 -42.56 44.00 -40.97
C THR A 471 -42.71 42.57 -41.51
N LEU A 472 -42.59 42.33 -42.81
CA LEU A 472 -42.83 41.00 -43.39
C LEU A 472 -41.59 40.13 -43.68
N THR A 473 -40.38 40.58 -43.32
CA THR A 473 -39.15 39.81 -43.60
C THR A 473 -38.43 39.31 -42.35
N TRP A 474 -38.79 39.79 -41.16
CA TRP A 474 -38.20 39.34 -39.88
C TRP A 474 -38.93 38.15 -39.24
N GLN A 475 -40.16 37.84 -39.63
CA GLN A 475 -40.88 36.65 -39.14
C GLN A 475 -40.54 35.35 -39.89
N LYS A 476 -39.84 35.41 -41.04
CA LYS A 476 -39.41 34.22 -41.80
C LYS A 476 -37.94 33.84 -41.60
N LEU A 477 -37.25 34.56 -40.73
CA LEU A 477 -35.99 34.15 -40.10
C LEU A 477 -36.25 33.65 -38.67
N GLU A 478 -37.39 32.97 -38.48
CA GLU A 478 -37.57 32.00 -37.40
C GLU A 478 -36.33 31.11 -37.36
N HIS A 479 -35.55 31.33 -36.31
CA HIS A 479 -34.41 30.55 -35.92
C HIS A 479 -34.68 29.07 -36.14
N LYS A 480 -34.08 28.49 -37.19
CA LYS A 480 -33.55 27.12 -37.12
C LYS A 480 -32.46 27.15 -36.04
N LYS A 481 -32.90 27.16 -34.78
CA LYS A 481 -32.08 26.92 -33.60
C LYS A 481 -31.46 25.55 -33.87
N LYS A 482 -30.18 25.53 -34.26
CA LYS A 482 -29.47 24.29 -34.57
C LYS A 482 -29.56 23.42 -33.33
N ILE A 483 -30.40 22.39 -33.43
CA ILE A 483 -30.63 21.42 -32.39
C ILE A 483 -29.27 20.77 -32.10
N SER A 484 -28.80 20.89 -30.87
CA SER A 484 -27.61 20.18 -30.43
C SER A 484 -27.99 18.73 -30.23
N GLU A 485 -27.54 17.89 -31.16
CA GLU A 485 -27.63 16.44 -31.02
C GLU A 485 -26.41 15.94 -30.26
N ALA A 486 -26.64 15.18 -29.20
CA ALA A 486 -25.59 14.45 -28.51
C ALA A 486 -25.85 12.96 -28.65
N VAL A 487 -24.79 12.23 -29.01
CA VAL A 487 -24.75 10.79 -28.82
C VAL A 487 -23.95 10.55 -27.55
N PHE A 488 -24.55 9.85 -26.60
CA PHE A 488 -23.88 9.43 -25.39
C PHE A 488 -24.07 7.92 -25.25
N HIS A 489 -23.06 7.24 -24.72
CA HIS A 489 -23.28 5.88 -24.22
C HIS A 489 -24.43 5.92 -23.20
N THR A 490 -25.17 4.85 -22.95
CA THR A 490 -26.11 4.67 -21.84
C THR A 490 -25.89 3.28 -21.29
N MET A 491 -26.05 3.12 -19.99
CA MET A 491 -25.93 1.82 -19.34
C MET A 491 -27.13 1.71 -18.41
N HIS A 492 -28.05 0.81 -18.74
CA HIS A 492 -29.27 0.55 -18.00
C HIS A 492 -29.13 -0.79 -17.29
N LEU A 493 -29.59 -0.82 -16.04
CA LEU A 493 -29.58 -2.04 -15.24
C LEU A 493 -31.01 -2.40 -14.87
N GLU A 494 -31.48 -3.53 -15.37
CA GLU A 494 -32.85 -3.98 -15.20
C GLU A 494 -32.90 -5.24 -14.34
N ARG A 495 -33.74 -5.26 -13.30
CA ARG A 495 -33.98 -6.44 -12.47
C ARG A 495 -35.10 -7.28 -13.07
N HIS A 496 -34.78 -8.53 -13.41
CA HIS A 496 -35.74 -9.50 -13.95
C HIS A 496 -36.19 -10.54 -12.92
N TYR A 497 -35.42 -10.75 -11.85
CA TYR A 497 -35.78 -11.67 -10.78
C TYR A 497 -35.50 -11.01 -9.44
N GLU A 498 -36.51 -10.89 -8.57
CA GLU A 498 -36.39 -10.28 -7.26
C GLU A 498 -36.37 -11.34 -6.16
N ALA A 499 -35.36 -11.32 -5.30
CA ALA A 499 -35.26 -12.24 -4.17
C ALA A 499 -36.35 -11.94 -3.12
N THR A 500 -37.02 -12.97 -2.62
CA THR A 500 -38.01 -12.80 -1.56
C THR A 500 -37.36 -12.37 -0.25
N ALA A 501 -38.12 -11.68 0.62
CA ALA A 501 -37.62 -11.24 1.92
C ALA A 501 -37.14 -12.41 2.81
N ALA A 502 -37.80 -13.57 2.72
CA ALA A 502 -37.40 -14.78 3.43
C ALA A 502 -36.00 -15.25 3.00
N LEU A 503 -35.74 -15.33 1.69
CA LEU A 503 -34.41 -15.68 1.17
C LEU A 503 -33.36 -14.65 1.61
N CYS A 504 -33.69 -13.36 1.59
CA CYS A 504 -32.78 -12.29 2.01
C CYS A 504 -32.37 -12.45 3.49
N TRP A 505 -33.31 -12.77 4.39
CA TRP A 505 -33.01 -13.00 5.80
C TRP A 505 -32.21 -14.28 6.05
N ILE A 506 -32.53 -15.36 5.35
CA ILE A 506 -31.76 -16.60 5.42
C ILE A 506 -30.32 -16.35 4.96
N SER A 507 -30.14 -15.68 3.82
CA SER A 507 -28.81 -15.30 3.31
C SER A 507 -28.05 -14.45 4.31
N PHE A 508 -28.70 -13.45 4.91
CA PHE A 508 -28.10 -12.60 5.95
C PHE A 508 -27.61 -13.40 7.17
N ILE A 509 -28.45 -14.30 7.70
CA ILE A 509 -28.09 -15.13 8.86
C ILE A 509 -26.94 -16.07 8.52
N VAL A 510 -26.97 -16.71 7.36
CA VAL A 510 -25.89 -17.60 6.90
C VAL A 510 -24.59 -16.81 6.72
N GLU A 511 -24.65 -15.61 6.13
CA GLU A 511 -23.48 -14.75 5.96
C GLU A 511 -22.85 -14.36 7.31
N LEU A 512 -23.67 -13.90 8.27
CA LEU A 512 -23.19 -13.55 9.62
C LEU A 512 -22.65 -14.77 10.37
N ALA A 513 -23.31 -15.91 10.28
CA ALA A 513 -22.89 -17.14 10.92
C ALA A 513 -21.53 -17.60 10.38
N LEU A 514 -21.38 -17.71 9.05
CA LEU A 514 -20.18 -18.29 8.43
C LEU A 514 -18.99 -17.32 8.36
N PHE A 515 -19.23 -16.03 8.09
CA PHE A 515 -18.15 -15.06 7.85
C PHE A 515 -17.91 -14.12 9.02
N SER A 516 -18.58 -14.29 10.16
CA SER A 516 -18.36 -13.43 11.33
C SER A 516 -18.38 -14.20 12.63
N PHE A 517 -19.49 -14.88 12.96
CA PHE A 517 -19.59 -15.58 14.24
C PHE A 517 -18.68 -16.81 14.30
N TYR A 518 -18.76 -17.69 13.30
CA TYR A 518 -17.99 -18.93 13.26
C TYR A 518 -16.46 -18.70 13.27
N PRO A 519 -15.88 -17.81 12.43
CA PRO A 519 -14.46 -17.52 12.48
C PRO A 519 -14.03 -16.90 13.80
N THR A 520 -14.85 -16.03 14.39
CA THR A 520 -14.60 -15.44 15.71
C THR A 520 -14.47 -16.54 16.76
N VAL A 521 -15.48 -17.40 16.89
CA VAL A 521 -15.47 -18.50 17.86
C VAL A 521 -14.26 -19.40 17.65
N VAL A 522 -13.95 -19.75 16.40
CA VAL A 522 -12.80 -20.60 16.08
C VAL A 522 -11.48 -19.95 16.51
N LEU A 523 -11.25 -18.67 16.22
CA LEU A 523 -10.03 -17.97 16.62
C LEU A 523 -9.84 -17.95 18.14
N PHE A 524 -10.92 -17.76 18.91
CA PHE A 524 -10.86 -17.86 20.38
C PHE A 524 -10.67 -19.29 20.88
N VAL A 525 -11.28 -20.29 20.23
CA VAL A 525 -11.13 -21.72 20.60
C VAL A 525 -9.71 -22.23 20.35
N ILE A 526 -9.04 -21.74 19.30
CA ILE A 526 -7.62 -22.03 19.01
C ILE A 526 -6.68 -21.37 20.05
N GLY A 527 -7.21 -20.47 20.89
CA GLY A 527 -6.43 -19.77 21.92
C GLY A 527 -5.80 -18.46 21.44
N ASP A 528 -6.13 -18.00 20.23
CA ASP A 528 -5.62 -16.75 19.66
C ASP A 528 -6.56 -15.57 19.98
N SER A 529 -6.52 -15.15 21.25
CA SER A 529 -7.38 -14.05 21.73
C SER A 529 -7.06 -12.70 21.08
N SER A 530 -5.80 -12.44 20.70
CA SER A 530 -5.37 -11.22 20.04
C SER A 530 -5.99 -11.12 18.64
N LEU A 531 -5.80 -12.14 17.82
CA LEU A 531 -6.35 -12.18 16.46
C LEU A 531 -7.88 -12.24 16.47
N GLY A 532 -8.47 -13.00 17.40
CA GLY A 532 -9.92 -13.04 17.61
C GLY A 532 -10.52 -11.67 17.96
N THR A 533 -9.85 -10.89 18.80
CA THR A 533 -10.28 -9.53 19.17
C THR A 533 -10.20 -8.57 17.97
N ILE A 534 -9.08 -8.59 17.25
CA ILE A 534 -8.90 -7.80 16.02
C ILE A 534 -9.98 -8.17 15.00
N PHE A 535 -10.24 -9.47 14.82
CA PHE A 535 -11.26 -9.96 13.92
C PHE A 535 -12.66 -9.44 14.28
N ILE A 536 -13.06 -9.50 15.57
CA ILE A 536 -14.35 -8.95 16.01
C ILE A 536 -14.48 -7.47 15.66
N VAL A 537 -13.48 -6.66 16.00
CA VAL A 537 -13.52 -5.21 15.76
C VAL A 537 -13.67 -4.93 14.27
N LEU A 538 -12.84 -5.55 13.43
CA LEU A 538 -12.90 -5.39 11.99
C LEU A 538 -14.20 -5.92 11.40
N SER A 539 -14.71 -7.05 11.91
CA SER A 539 -15.94 -7.68 11.46
C SER A 539 -17.14 -6.79 11.76
N VAL A 540 -17.26 -6.25 12.97
CA VAL A 540 -18.36 -5.34 13.34
C VAL A 540 -18.36 -4.10 12.44
N ILE A 541 -17.20 -3.44 12.31
CA ILE A 541 -17.07 -2.21 11.51
C ILE A 541 -17.41 -2.49 10.04
N SER A 542 -16.82 -3.53 9.45
CA SER A 542 -17.01 -3.87 8.04
C SER A 542 -18.42 -4.37 7.76
N ASN A 543 -19.04 -5.12 8.67
CA ASN A 543 -20.43 -5.59 8.51
C ASN A 543 -21.42 -4.44 8.61
N VAL A 544 -21.25 -3.52 9.56
CA VAL A 544 -22.09 -2.31 9.66
C VAL A 544 -22.04 -1.55 8.34
N ARG A 545 -20.83 -1.28 7.84
CA ARG A 545 -20.62 -0.60 6.56
C ARG A 545 -21.24 -1.37 5.38
N TRP A 546 -21.10 -2.69 5.35
CA TRP A 546 -21.59 -3.54 4.27
C TRP A 546 -23.11 -3.62 4.17
N TYR A 547 -23.79 -3.73 5.31
CA TYR A 547 -25.24 -3.81 5.35
C TYR A 547 -25.88 -2.43 5.26
N MET A 548 -25.19 -1.39 5.70
CA MET A 548 -25.58 0.02 5.53
C MET A 548 -24.88 0.67 4.34
N HIS A 549 -24.77 -0.07 3.24
CA HIS A 549 -24.07 0.40 2.05
C HIS A 549 -24.91 1.40 1.26
N ILE A 550 -24.56 2.67 1.41
CA ILE A 550 -25.31 3.82 0.87
C ILE A 550 -25.47 3.79 -0.66
N VAL A 551 -24.46 3.32 -1.39
CA VAL A 551 -24.52 3.16 -2.86
C VAL A 551 -25.68 2.27 -3.25
N THR A 552 -25.85 1.14 -2.56
CA THR A 552 -26.93 0.20 -2.86
C THR A 552 -28.29 0.83 -2.59
N VAL A 553 -28.41 1.60 -1.50
CA VAL A 553 -29.66 2.30 -1.20
C VAL A 553 -29.96 3.34 -2.29
N ILE A 554 -28.98 4.12 -2.73
CA ILE A 554 -29.14 5.13 -3.79
C ILE A 554 -29.52 4.47 -5.13
N GLU A 555 -28.85 3.38 -5.53
CA GLU A 555 -29.16 2.67 -6.77
C GLU A 555 -30.60 2.11 -6.77
N GLU A 556 -31.06 1.60 -5.63
CA GLU A 556 -32.40 0.99 -5.47
C GLU A 556 -33.54 2.01 -5.43
N THR A 557 -33.23 3.26 -5.10
CA THR A 557 -34.23 4.31 -4.88
C THR A 557 -34.23 5.37 -5.97
N GLY A 558 -33.11 5.56 -6.66
CA GLY A 558 -33.00 6.46 -7.80
C GLY A 558 -33.08 7.95 -7.49
N ASN A 559 -33.19 8.35 -6.21
CA ASN A 559 -33.42 9.75 -5.84
C ASN A 559 -32.49 10.23 -4.71
N MET A 560 -31.54 11.13 -5.00
CA MET A 560 -30.69 11.76 -3.98
C MET A 560 -31.41 12.81 -3.11
N GLU A 561 -32.65 13.17 -3.39
CA GLU A 561 -33.45 14.16 -2.63
C GLU A 561 -33.89 13.68 -1.25
N LEU A 562 -33.81 12.37 -0.98
CA LEU A 562 -34.21 11.79 0.31
C LEU A 562 -33.22 12.04 1.45
N VAL A 563 -32.08 12.69 1.17
CA VAL A 563 -31.10 13.03 2.20
C VAL A 563 -31.66 14.13 3.09
N GLY A 564 -31.88 13.88 4.38
CA GLY A 564 -32.51 14.85 5.27
C GLY A 564 -31.81 16.22 5.32
N GLY A 565 -32.59 17.28 5.53
CA GLY A 565 -32.13 18.64 5.74
C GLY A 565 -33.29 19.60 5.92
N ASP A 566 -33.41 20.22 7.09
CA ASP A 566 -34.55 21.11 7.42
C ASP A 566 -34.61 22.38 6.55
N THR A 567 -33.53 22.67 5.82
CA THR A 567 -33.40 23.82 4.94
C THR A 567 -32.81 23.39 3.60
N PRO A 568 -33.14 24.06 2.49
CA PRO A 568 -32.57 23.77 1.18
C PRO A 568 -31.04 23.76 1.16
N GLU A 569 -30.41 24.65 1.92
CA GLU A 569 -28.95 24.74 2.07
C GLU A 569 -28.36 23.49 2.73
N LYS A 570 -28.96 23.02 3.83
CA LYS A 570 -28.53 21.78 4.52
C LYS A 570 -28.77 20.55 3.66
N LEU A 571 -29.93 20.48 3.01
CA LEU A 571 -30.27 19.40 2.07
C LEU A 571 -29.20 19.31 0.97
N TRP A 572 -28.95 20.43 0.30
CA TRP A 572 -27.95 20.51 -0.76
C TRP A 572 -26.54 20.15 -0.27
N SER A 573 -26.12 20.68 0.88
CA SER A 573 -24.83 20.36 1.50
C SER A 573 -24.71 18.86 1.78
N ASN A 574 -25.74 18.22 2.34
CA ASN A 574 -25.71 16.79 2.64
C ASN A 574 -25.67 15.94 1.36
N GLN A 575 -26.39 16.34 0.31
CA GLN A 575 -26.32 15.70 -1.00
C GLN A 575 -24.92 15.81 -1.62
N SER A 576 -24.28 16.98 -1.53
CA SER A 576 -22.93 17.18 -2.05
C SER A 576 -21.89 16.30 -1.33
N ARG A 577 -21.99 16.19 -0.01
CA ARG A 577 -21.14 15.29 0.80
C ARG A 577 -21.34 13.84 0.41
N LEU A 578 -22.59 13.42 0.33
CA LEU A 578 -22.97 12.09 -0.08
C LEU A 578 -22.39 11.74 -1.45
N ASN A 579 -22.52 12.66 -2.41
CA ASN A 579 -21.97 12.52 -3.75
C ASN A 579 -20.44 12.32 -3.71
N SER A 580 -19.73 13.11 -2.90
CA SER A 580 -18.28 12.96 -2.73
C SER A 580 -17.91 11.61 -2.14
N ILE A 581 -18.58 11.16 -1.07
CA ILE A 581 -18.30 9.86 -0.40
C ILE A 581 -18.57 8.70 -1.37
N VAL A 582 -19.76 8.69 -1.98
CA VAL A 582 -20.21 7.65 -2.90
C VAL A 582 -19.28 7.55 -4.11
N GLY A 583 -18.95 8.68 -4.73
CA GLY A 583 -18.11 8.71 -5.93
C GLY A 583 -16.65 8.37 -5.69
N SER A 584 -16.07 8.76 -4.55
CA SER A 584 -14.63 8.61 -4.32
C SER A 584 -14.25 7.40 -3.46
N ILE A 585 -15.10 6.98 -2.53
CA ILE A 585 -14.81 5.90 -1.58
C ILE A 585 -15.64 4.67 -1.92
N SER A 586 -16.97 4.79 -1.97
CA SER A 586 -17.86 3.62 -1.96
C SER A 586 -18.00 2.94 -3.34
N ALA A 587 -17.96 3.69 -4.45
CA ALA A 587 -18.07 3.15 -5.82
C ALA A 587 -16.71 2.91 -6.50
N ASN A 588 -15.59 3.06 -5.78
CA ASN A 588 -14.27 3.12 -6.36
C ASN A 588 -13.79 1.76 -6.90
N ALA A 589 -13.32 1.73 -8.16
CA ALA A 589 -12.67 0.56 -8.76
C ALA A 589 -11.46 0.06 -7.94
N ALA A 590 -10.81 0.94 -7.17
CA ALA A 590 -9.73 0.59 -6.25
C ALA A 590 -10.14 -0.49 -5.23
N TYR A 591 -11.40 -0.53 -4.80
CA TYR A 591 -11.88 -1.59 -3.89
C TYR A 591 -11.78 -2.98 -4.50
N LYS A 592 -12.17 -3.12 -5.78
CA LYS A 592 -12.01 -4.39 -6.50
C LYS A 592 -10.53 -4.75 -6.65
N GLY A 593 -9.68 -3.76 -6.96
CA GLY A 593 -8.23 -3.92 -7.07
C GLY A 593 -7.60 -4.45 -5.78
N TRP A 594 -7.83 -3.77 -4.65
CA TRP A 594 -7.33 -4.20 -3.34
C TRP A 594 -7.86 -5.55 -2.91
N ARG A 595 -9.14 -5.84 -3.16
CA ARG A 595 -9.72 -7.14 -2.82
C ARG A 595 -9.06 -8.27 -3.61
N ILE A 596 -8.85 -8.08 -4.92
CA ILE A 596 -8.17 -9.08 -5.76
C ILE A 596 -6.72 -9.26 -5.29
N LEU A 597 -6.01 -8.17 -5.01
CA LEU A 597 -4.63 -8.22 -4.53
C LEU A 597 -4.52 -8.99 -3.21
N ILE A 598 -5.29 -8.60 -2.18
CA ILE A 598 -5.24 -9.23 -0.86
C ILE A 598 -5.74 -10.68 -0.91
N ALA A 599 -6.80 -10.96 -1.68
CA ALA A 599 -7.27 -12.33 -1.89
C ALA A 599 -6.23 -13.19 -2.62
N SER A 600 -5.45 -12.62 -3.55
CA SER A 600 -4.38 -13.35 -4.25
C SER A 600 -3.24 -13.74 -3.31
N PHE A 601 -2.89 -12.89 -2.34
CA PHE A 601 -1.93 -13.25 -1.28
C PHE A 601 -2.49 -14.33 -0.36
N GLY A 602 -3.75 -14.19 0.09
CA GLY A 602 -4.40 -15.21 0.90
C GLY A 602 -4.47 -16.56 0.19
N PHE A 603 -4.81 -16.55 -1.11
CA PHE A 603 -4.81 -17.76 -1.94
C PHE A 603 -3.41 -18.32 -2.15
N ALA A 604 -2.40 -17.48 -2.37
CA ALA A 604 -1.01 -17.93 -2.50
C ALA A 604 -0.52 -18.62 -1.21
N PHE A 605 -0.86 -18.07 -0.04
CA PHE A 605 -0.53 -18.69 1.25
C PHE A 605 -1.26 -20.02 1.46
N ILE A 606 -2.56 -20.08 1.13
CA ILE A 606 -3.31 -21.36 1.14
C ILE A 606 -2.69 -22.35 0.13
N ALA A 607 -2.31 -21.91 -1.06
CA ALA A 607 -1.76 -22.79 -2.08
C ALA A 607 -0.42 -23.38 -1.62
N ILE A 608 0.46 -22.56 -1.02
CA ILE A 608 1.69 -23.03 -0.38
C ILE A 608 1.37 -24.07 0.70
N LEU A 609 0.36 -23.81 1.53
CA LEU A 609 -0.10 -24.74 2.55
C LEU A 609 -0.70 -26.02 1.96
N LEU A 610 -1.48 -25.96 0.88
CA LEU A 610 -2.06 -27.14 0.26
C LEU A 610 -0.98 -28.00 -0.43
N THR A 611 0.02 -27.36 -1.04
CA THR A 611 1.17 -28.10 -1.56
C THR A 611 1.96 -28.79 -0.45
N THR A 612 1.90 -28.31 0.81
CA THR A 612 2.57 -29.00 1.94
C THR A 612 1.98 -30.39 2.19
N PHE A 613 0.69 -30.57 1.95
CA PHE A 613 0.02 -31.85 2.18
C PHE A 613 0.30 -32.88 1.08
N ASP A 614 0.48 -32.42 -0.16
CA ASP A 614 0.59 -33.30 -1.34
C ASP A 614 2.04 -33.64 -1.69
N SER A 615 2.96 -32.69 -1.47
CA SER A 615 4.39 -32.96 -1.62
C SER A 615 4.93 -33.62 -0.36
N GLY A 616 4.89 -34.96 -0.33
CA GLY A 616 5.79 -35.73 0.53
C GLY A 616 7.16 -35.10 0.43
N ALA A 617 7.73 -34.72 1.59
CA ALA A 617 8.83 -33.75 1.73
C ALA A 617 9.71 -33.72 0.49
N LEU A 618 9.87 -32.54 -0.13
CA LEU A 618 10.93 -32.32 -1.12
C LEU A 618 12.24 -32.75 -0.45
N GLN A 619 12.56 -34.04 -0.57
CA GLN A 619 13.84 -34.57 -0.19
C GLN A 619 14.74 -34.00 -1.25
N THR A 620 15.27 -32.81 -0.99
CA THR A 620 16.63 -32.51 -1.36
C THR A 620 17.47 -33.59 -0.68
N SER A 621 17.48 -34.78 -1.27
CA SER A 621 18.51 -35.78 -1.05
C SER A 621 19.79 -34.99 -1.22
N SER A 622 20.47 -34.73 -0.11
CA SER A 622 21.84 -34.28 -0.15
C SER A 622 22.56 -35.41 -0.88
N THR A 623 22.78 -35.24 -2.19
CA THR A 623 23.65 -36.13 -2.94
C THR A 623 24.95 -36.15 -2.16
N PRO A 624 25.41 -37.31 -1.67
CA PRO A 624 26.61 -37.40 -0.87
C PRO A 624 27.75 -36.73 -1.65
N LEU A 625 28.48 -35.83 -0.97
CA LEU A 625 29.60 -35.12 -1.58
C LEU A 625 30.71 -36.11 -1.93
N THR A 626 31.27 -35.97 -3.13
CA THR A 626 32.36 -36.82 -3.58
C THR A 626 33.70 -36.13 -3.29
N TYR A 627 34.44 -36.67 -2.33
CA TYR A 627 35.73 -36.12 -1.91
C TYR A 627 36.87 -36.70 -2.75
N LEU A 628 37.76 -35.84 -3.24
CA LEU A 628 39.04 -36.26 -3.80
C LEU A 628 39.96 -36.84 -2.71
N PRO A 629 40.91 -37.73 -3.09
CA PRO A 629 41.90 -38.26 -2.16
C PRO A 629 42.63 -37.15 -1.40
N TYR A 630 42.63 -37.26 -0.07
CA TYR A 630 43.23 -36.27 0.80
C TYR A 630 44.76 -36.14 0.57
N GLY A 631 45.27 -34.90 0.59
CA GLY A 631 46.70 -34.61 0.45
C GLY A 631 47.26 -34.77 -0.97
N GLU A 632 46.44 -35.19 -1.93
CA GLU A 632 46.83 -35.32 -3.34
C GLU A 632 46.40 -34.13 -4.19
N TRP A 633 45.36 -33.42 -3.76
CA TRP A 633 44.73 -32.33 -4.50
C TRP A 633 44.48 -31.13 -3.60
N GLU A 634 44.79 -29.93 -4.10
CA GLU A 634 44.49 -28.70 -3.39
C GLU A 634 44.04 -27.58 -4.33
N TYR A 635 43.26 -26.66 -3.78
CA TYR A 635 43.19 -25.30 -4.28
C TYR A 635 44.19 -24.47 -3.48
N THR A 636 45.17 -23.88 -4.16
CA THR A 636 46.17 -23.00 -3.55
C THR A 636 45.60 -21.66 -3.08
N GLY A 637 44.38 -21.33 -3.51
CA GLY A 637 43.75 -20.05 -3.28
C GLY A 637 44.25 -18.99 -4.26
N SER A 638 43.42 -17.98 -4.48
CA SER A 638 43.82 -16.79 -5.24
C SER A 638 44.58 -15.85 -4.32
N SER A 639 45.70 -15.30 -4.78
CA SER A 639 46.40 -14.20 -4.08
C SER A 639 45.67 -12.85 -4.20
N ASP A 640 44.46 -12.85 -4.77
CA ASP A 640 43.64 -11.67 -4.97
C ASP A 640 42.96 -11.25 -3.66
N MET A 641 42.87 -9.93 -3.43
CA MET A 641 42.25 -9.32 -2.26
C MET A 641 40.71 -9.36 -2.30
N ARG A 642 40.13 -10.28 -3.08
CA ARG A 642 38.68 -10.40 -3.28
C ARG A 642 37.95 -10.65 -1.96
N TYR A 643 38.51 -11.50 -1.10
CA TYR A 643 37.98 -11.78 0.25
C TYR A 643 38.99 -11.30 1.29
N PRO A 644 38.81 -10.10 1.87
CA PRO A 644 39.73 -9.59 2.90
C PRO A 644 39.76 -10.48 4.15
N THR A 645 38.75 -11.32 4.34
CA THR A 645 38.64 -12.25 5.46
C THR A 645 38.45 -13.67 4.92
N CYS A 646 39.49 -14.51 4.95
CA CYS A 646 39.37 -15.97 4.76
C CYS A 646 39.51 -16.72 6.09
N THR A 647 40.23 -16.11 7.05
CA THR A 647 40.41 -16.59 8.42
C THR A 647 39.63 -15.69 9.38
N LEU A 648 38.96 -16.30 10.35
CA LEU A 648 38.13 -15.65 11.35
C LEU A 648 38.87 -15.57 12.69
N SER A 649 40.02 -14.90 12.68
CA SER A 649 40.93 -14.82 13.84
C SER A 649 40.36 -14.10 15.07
N GLN A 650 39.29 -13.34 14.90
CA GLN A 650 38.63 -12.59 15.98
C GLN A 650 37.49 -13.37 16.66
N ILE A 651 37.19 -14.59 16.22
CA ILE A 651 36.20 -15.43 16.89
C ILE A 651 36.81 -16.04 18.16
N GLU A 652 36.18 -15.74 19.29
CA GLU A 652 36.55 -16.32 20.58
C GLU A 652 36.38 -17.85 20.54
N GLY A 653 37.42 -18.57 20.96
CA GLY A 653 37.43 -20.03 20.96
C GLY A 653 37.64 -20.69 19.60
N GLY A 654 38.37 -20.03 18.70
CA GLY A 654 38.71 -20.60 17.39
C GLY A 654 39.26 -22.03 17.50
N PHE A 655 38.88 -22.90 16.57
CA PHE A 655 39.20 -24.32 16.61
C PHE A 655 40.35 -24.66 15.65
N MET A 656 41.14 -25.69 15.99
CA MET A 656 42.21 -26.24 15.12
C MET A 656 43.22 -25.19 14.62
N ASN A 657 43.88 -24.47 15.54
CA ASN A 657 44.87 -23.38 15.32
C ASN A 657 44.37 -22.13 14.54
N GLN A 658 43.39 -22.25 13.64
CA GLN A 658 42.74 -21.15 12.92
C GLN A 658 41.31 -21.52 12.52
N SER A 659 40.32 -20.74 12.94
CA SER A 659 38.97 -20.82 12.38
C SER A 659 38.92 -20.20 10.99
N THR A 660 38.43 -20.94 10.00
CA THR A 660 38.30 -20.45 8.62
C THR A 660 36.83 -20.29 8.22
N MET A 661 36.54 -19.37 7.29
CA MET A 661 35.20 -19.28 6.71
C MET A 661 34.79 -20.57 6.01
N LEU A 662 35.76 -21.28 5.44
CA LEU A 662 35.57 -22.55 4.76
C LEU A 662 35.01 -23.62 5.71
N ASP A 663 35.59 -23.74 6.92
CA ASP A 663 35.13 -24.70 7.93
C ASP A 663 33.69 -24.41 8.38
N PHE A 664 33.38 -23.13 8.66
CA PHE A 664 32.02 -22.76 9.04
C PHE A 664 31.00 -22.97 7.92
N ALA A 665 31.37 -22.68 6.66
CA ALA A 665 30.51 -22.93 5.51
C ALA A 665 30.26 -24.43 5.31
N TRP A 666 31.28 -25.28 5.50
CA TRP A 666 31.11 -26.72 5.47
C TRP A 666 30.24 -27.24 6.60
N MET A 667 30.48 -26.80 7.84
CA MET A 667 29.67 -27.17 9.01
C MET A 667 28.21 -26.73 8.87
N ALA A 668 27.96 -25.56 8.27
CA ALA A 668 26.63 -25.10 7.90
C ALA A 668 25.93 -26.04 6.89
N GLY A 669 26.68 -26.60 5.93
CA GLY A 669 26.21 -27.66 5.04
C GLY A 669 26.04 -29.02 5.73
N ALA A 670 26.89 -29.35 6.71
CA ALA A 670 26.84 -30.62 7.44
C ALA A 670 25.58 -30.76 8.32
N ALA A 671 24.91 -29.65 8.63
CA ALA A 671 23.61 -29.65 9.30
C ALA A 671 22.51 -30.41 8.51
N TYR A 672 22.68 -30.59 7.19
CA TYR A 672 21.75 -31.34 6.33
C TYR A 672 22.06 -32.84 6.22
N ILE A 673 23.26 -33.27 6.61
CA ILE A 673 23.69 -34.67 6.52
C ILE A 673 22.83 -35.53 7.46
N ALA A 674 22.58 -36.80 7.15
CA ALA A 674 21.87 -37.68 8.06
C ALA A 674 22.72 -38.00 9.31
N ASN A 675 22.11 -38.28 10.47
CA ASN A 675 22.84 -38.48 11.73
C ASN A 675 23.86 -39.63 11.64
N ASN A 676 23.50 -40.73 10.97
CA ASN A 676 24.38 -41.88 10.73
C ASN A 676 25.62 -41.55 9.88
N ASP A 677 25.55 -40.51 9.03
CA ASP A 677 26.61 -40.12 8.10
C ASP A 677 27.41 -38.90 8.59
N THR A 678 27.06 -38.36 9.77
CA THR A 678 27.67 -37.14 10.31
C THR A 678 29.10 -37.37 10.77
N GLN A 679 29.34 -38.35 11.65
CA GLN A 679 30.70 -38.67 12.10
C GLN A 679 31.64 -39.08 10.94
N PRO A 680 31.24 -39.96 9.99
CA PRO A 680 32.08 -40.25 8.81
C PRO A 680 32.45 -39.01 7.98
N SER A 681 31.51 -38.06 7.86
CA SER A 681 31.76 -36.80 7.15
C SER A 681 32.72 -35.88 7.93
N LEU A 682 32.60 -35.82 9.26
CA LEU A 682 33.53 -35.10 10.13
C LEU A 682 34.94 -35.71 10.06
N ASP A 683 35.03 -37.04 10.14
CA ASP A 683 36.28 -37.79 10.03
C ASP A 683 36.97 -37.53 8.68
N THR A 684 36.20 -37.42 7.60
CA THR A 684 36.72 -37.08 6.27
C THR A 684 37.20 -35.62 6.21
N TRP A 685 36.38 -34.66 6.65
CA TRP A 685 36.70 -33.23 6.57
C TRP A 685 37.86 -32.81 7.49
N PHE A 686 37.87 -33.33 8.72
CA PHE A 686 38.89 -33.08 9.72
C PHE A 686 39.97 -34.17 9.76
N GLN A 687 40.00 -35.09 8.79
CA GLN A 687 41.04 -36.11 8.60
C GLN A 687 41.30 -37.00 9.83
N ASN A 688 40.25 -37.46 10.50
CA ASN A 688 40.35 -38.22 11.75
C ASN A 688 41.17 -37.49 12.83
N SER A 689 41.15 -36.15 12.83
CA SER A 689 41.79 -35.37 13.89
C SER A 689 41.19 -35.81 15.24
N PRO A 690 42.02 -36.25 16.20
CA PRO A 690 41.52 -36.75 17.47
C PRO A 690 40.76 -35.65 18.21
N GLY A 691 39.56 -35.99 18.70
CA GLY A 691 38.72 -35.08 19.49
C GLY A 691 37.63 -34.34 18.72
N VAL A 692 37.48 -34.58 17.41
CA VAL A 692 36.28 -34.13 16.66
C VAL A 692 35.19 -35.19 16.76
N THR A 693 34.11 -34.90 17.48
CA THR A 693 33.04 -35.87 17.76
C THR A 693 31.66 -35.28 17.58
N ASP A 694 30.76 -36.06 16.96
CA ASP A 694 29.32 -35.82 16.97
C ASP A 694 28.74 -36.17 18.34
N LEU A 695 28.07 -35.20 18.96
CA LEU A 695 27.45 -35.30 20.27
C LEU A 695 25.92 -35.38 20.16
N GLN A 696 25.42 -36.09 19.16
CA GLN A 696 23.99 -36.35 18.96
C GLN A 696 23.26 -36.83 20.24
N PRO A 697 23.83 -37.69 21.11
CA PRO A 697 23.15 -38.10 22.34
C PRO A 697 22.81 -36.94 23.29
N VAL A 698 23.65 -35.89 23.34
CA VAL A 698 23.40 -34.69 24.15
C VAL A 698 22.23 -33.89 23.60
N VAL A 699 22.14 -33.80 22.26
CA VAL A 699 21.01 -33.15 21.58
C VAL A 699 19.72 -33.93 21.80
N ASP A 700 19.77 -35.26 21.71
CA ASP A 700 18.62 -36.14 21.90
C ASP A 700 18.12 -36.08 23.36
N GLU A 701 19.03 -36.06 24.34
CA GLU A 701 18.70 -35.88 25.75
C GLU A 701 18.01 -34.52 25.99
N PHE A 702 18.60 -33.43 25.50
CA PHE A 702 18.00 -32.10 25.60
C PHE A 702 16.60 -32.06 24.98
N ARG A 703 16.44 -32.60 23.77
CA ARG A 703 15.14 -32.65 23.08
C ARG A 703 14.13 -33.49 23.84
N SER A 704 14.53 -34.63 24.39
CA SER A 704 13.62 -35.48 25.17
C SER A 704 13.04 -34.75 26.40
N ARG A 705 13.78 -33.79 26.95
CA ARG A 705 13.35 -32.99 28.11
C ARG A 705 12.54 -31.76 27.71
N GLU A 706 13.01 -31.02 26.71
CA GLU A 706 12.45 -29.71 26.33
C GLU A 706 11.36 -29.79 25.26
N ASP A 707 11.37 -30.85 24.48
CA ASP A 707 10.41 -31.12 23.42
C ASP A 707 10.03 -32.62 23.41
N PRO A 708 9.45 -33.13 24.50
CA PRO A 708 9.18 -34.57 24.67
C PRO A 708 8.24 -35.13 23.60
N ASN A 709 7.39 -34.26 23.03
CA ASN A 709 6.44 -34.62 21.98
C ASN A 709 7.02 -34.41 20.56
N ASN A 710 8.27 -33.93 20.44
CA ASN A 710 8.92 -33.56 19.17
C ASN A 710 8.03 -32.60 18.34
N GLU A 711 7.43 -31.63 19.03
CA GLU A 711 6.59 -30.53 18.55
C GLU A 711 7.41 -29.43 17.87
N VAL A 712 8.74 -29.39 17.98
CA VAL A 712 9.56 -28.36 17.32
C VAL A 712 10.23 -28.92 16.06
N ALA A 713 9.83 -28.40 14.91
CA ALA A 713 10.31 -28.86 13.60
C ALA A 713 11.80 -28.54 13.32
N VAL A 714 12.39 -27.57 14.03
CA VAL A 714 13.81 -27.22 13.87
C VAL A 714 14.71 -28.44 14.11
N LYS A 715 15.70 -28.65 13.25
CA LYS A 715 16.73 -29.69 13.40
C LYS A 715 18.09 -29.04 13.59
N PHE A 716 18.83 -29.51 14.57
CA PHE A 716 20.19 -29.06 14.86
C PHE A 716 21.01 -30.21 15.42
N LYS A 717 22.34 -30.08 15.33
CA LYS A 717 23.33 -31.04 15.84
C LYS A 717 24.33 -30.32 16.72
N LEU A 718 25.09 -31.10 17.50
CA LEU A 718 26.19 -30.61 18.31
C LEU A 718 27.45 -31.38 17.94
N ILE A 719 28.52 -30.67 17.63
CA ILE A 719 29.85 -31.27 17.46
C ILE A 719 30.81 -30.68 18.49
N SER A 720 31.74 -31.50 18.96
CA SER A 720 32.89 -31.05 19.74
C SER A 720 34.11 -31.00 18.84
N VAL A 721 34.89 -29.93 18.94
CA VAL A 721 36.13 -29.72 18.17
C VAL A 721 37.25 -29.30 19.13
N PRO A 722 38.49 -29.79 18.95
CA PRO A 722 39.63 -29.34 19.76
C PRO A 722 39.88 -27.83 19.61
N GLY A 723 40.07 -27.16 20.74
CA GLY A 723 40.45 -25.76 20.82
C GLY A 723 41.90 -25.50 20.40
N PRO A 724 42.36 -24.24 20.45
CA PRO A 724 43.71 -23.87 20.04
C PRO A 724 44.76 -24.20 21.12
N LEU A 725 44.34 -24.34 22.38
CA LEU A 725 45.18 -24.81 23.49
C LEU A 725 44.87 -26.26 23.81
N GLU A 726 45.89 -27.01 24.19
CA GLU A 726 45.77 -28.41 24.58
C GLU A 726 44.79 -28.57 25.76
N GLY A 727 43.82 -29.46 25.61
CA GLY A 727 42.77 -29.71 26.61
C GLY A 727 41.55 -28.78 26.53
N GLN A 728 41.56 -27.73 25.69
CA GLN A 728 40.36 -26.94 25.42
C GLN A 728 39.48 -27.62 24.37
N THR A 729 38.17 -27.54 24.58
CA THR A 729 37.14 -28.04 23.66
C THR A 729 36.17 -26.92 23.30
N THR A 730 35.84 -26.83 22.02
CA THR A 730 34.83 -25.91 21.50
C THR A 730 33.63 -26.72 21.02
N ALA A 731 32.46 -26.44 21.57
CA ALA A 731 31.18 -26.95 21.08
C ALA A 731 30.69 -26.09 19.90
N VAL A 732 30.30 -26.71 18.80
CA VAL A 732 29.69 -26.02 17.66
C VAL A 732 28.31 -26.59 17.39
N ILE A 733 27.30 -25.74 17.49
CA ILE A 733 25.89 -26.08 17.22
C ILE A 733 25.64 -25.86 15.72
N LEU A 734 25.19 -26.90 15.01
CA LEU A 734 24.90 -26.86 13.57
C LEU A 734 23.40 -26.81 13.35
N ILE A 735 22.85 -25.67 12.91
CA ILE A 735 21.41 -25.50 12.69
C ILE A 735 21.07 -25.72 11.20
N ARG A 736 20.16 -26.65 10.94
CA ARG A 736 19.70 -26.98 9.58
C ARG A 736 18.82 -25.85 9.05
N GLY A 737 19.02 -25.48 7.79
CA GLY A 737 18.13 -24.57 7.07
C GLY A 737 16.93 -25.27 6.44
N THR A 738 16.33 -24.58 5.48
CA THR A 738 15.07 -24.96 4.83
C THR A 738 15.22 -26.22 3.98
N VAL A 739 14.52 -27.29 4.37
CA VAL A 739 14.40 -28.55 3.61
C VAL A 739 12.95 -28.81 3.25
N ASN A 740 12.03 -28.52 4.16
CA ASN A 740 10.61 -28.73 3.96
C ASN A 740 9.85 -27.40 3.90
N GLN A 741 8.57 -27.46 3.55
CA GLN A 741 7.74 -26.27 3.43
C GLN A 741 7.37 -25.65 4.79
N PHE A 742 7.50 -26.38 5.91
CA PHE A 742 7.35 -25.80 7.25
C PHE A 742 8.52 -24.89 7.61
N ASP A 743 9.73 -25.26 7.20
CA ASP A 743 10.90 -24.41 7.32
C ASP A 743 10.67 -23.09 6.53
N LEU A 744 10.11 -23.17 5.31
CA LEU A 744 9.72 -21.99 4.52
C LEU A 744 8.64 -21.14 5.23
N LEU A 745 7.72 -21.79 5.91
CA LEU A 745 6.65 -21.12 6.63
C LEU A 745 7.19 -20.42 7.90
N ALA A 746 8.16 -21.05 8.59
CA ALA A 746 8.90 -20.44 9.69
C ALA A 746 9.77 -19.26 9.19
N ASP A 747 10.38 -19.36 8.01
CA ASP A 747 11.06 -18.25 7.35
C ASP A 747 10.11 -17.07 7.14
N ALA A 748 8.92 -17.35 6.59
CA ALA A 748 7.90 -16.34 6.39
C ALA A 748 7.48 -15.72 7.74
N GLN A 749 7.25 -16.52 8.79
CA GLN A 749 6.89 -16.00 10.11
C GLN A 749 7.94 -15.00 10.66
N LEU A 750 9.22 -15.36 10.60
CA LEU A 750 10.29 -14.59 11.25
C LEU A 750 10.66 -13.33 10.45
N TRP A 751 10.63 -13.38 9.11
CA TRP A 751 11.20 -12.33 8.27
C TRP A 751 10.23 -11.65 7.31
N SER A 752 9.00 -12.15 7.10
CA SER A 752 8.07 -11.52 6.14
C SER A 752 7.74 -10.08 6.51
N ALA A 753 7.53 -9.77 7.79
CA ALA A 753 7.30 -8.40 8.25
C ALA A 753 8.46 -7.47 7.88
N ALA A 754 9.71 -7.89 8.12
CA ALA A 754 10.90 -7.12 7.76
C ALA A 754 11.03 -6.97 6.23
N GLY A 755 10.88 -8.06 5.48
CA GLY A 755 10.96 -8.06 4.01
C GLY A 755 9.88 -7.18 3.36
N LEU A 756 8.65 -7.22 3.88
CA LEU A 756 7.55 -6.36 3.43
C LEU A 756 7.80 -4.88 3.77
N MET A 757 8.41 -4.58 4.93
CA MET A 757 8.81 -3.21 5.28
C MET A 757 9.95 -2.70 4.39
N GLN A 758 10.91 -3.55 4.02
CA GLN A 758 11.95 -3.17 3.03
C GLN A 758 11.34 -2.92 1.64
N PHE A 759 10.38 -3.73 1.22
CA PHE A 759 9.65 -3.50 -0.02
C PHE A 759 8.89 -2.17 0.02
N LEU A 760 8.23 -1.87 1.14
CA LEU A 760 7.58 -0.58 1.36
C LEU A 760 8.56 0.59 1.26
N ARG A 761 9.74 0.44 1.88
CA ARG A 761 10.85 1.41 1.79
C ARG A 761 11.25 1.72 0.36
N ALA A 762 11.32 0.69 -0.48
CA ALA A 762 11.77 0.82 -1.86
C ALA A 762 10.76 1.55 -2.76
N ILE A 763 9.47 1.44 -2.47
CA ILE A 763 8.40 2.04 -3.29
C ILE A 763 8.10 3.48 -2.88
N ILE A 764 8.24 3.81 -1.60
CA ILE A 764 7.92 5.15 -1.11
C ILE A 764 9.05 6.13 -1.46
N PRO A 765 8.73 7.30 -2.04
CA PRO A 765 9.70 8.37 -2.20
C PRO A 765 10.31 8.74 -0.85
N PHE A 766 11.64 8.72 -0.77
CA PHE A 766 12.39 8.93 0.47
C PHE A 766 12.08 7.89 1.56
N GLY A 767 11.75 6.64 1.19
CA GLY A 767 11.47 5.58 2.16
C GLY A 767 12.58 5.38 3.21
N GLU A 768 13.85 5.60 2.86
CA GLU A 768 15.00 5.49 3.77
C GLU A 768 14.95 6.41 4.99
N ILE A 769 14.19 7.51 4.90
CA ILE A 769 13.94 8.40 6.05
C ILE A 769 13.26 7.64 7.20
N TRP A 770 12.47 6.62 6.89
CA TRP A 770 11.65 5.92 7.87
C TRP A 770 12.31 4.65 8.43
N SER A 771 13.48 4.26 7.90
CA SER A 771 14.19 3.03 8.30
C SER A 771 14.44 2.95 9.81
N GLY A 772 14.62 4.10 10.47
CA GLY A 772 14.86 4.16 11.93
C GLY A 772 13.71 3.64 12.80
N ILE A 773 12.45 3.74 12.34
CA ILE A 773 11.27 3.31 13.12
C ILE A 773 10.77 1.91 12.75
N PHE A 774 11.25 1.33 11.64
CA PHE A 774 10.79 0.03 11.17
C PHE A 774 10.98 -1.11 12.18
N PRO A 775 12.08 -1.19 12.96
CA PRO A 775 12.21 -2.24 13.95
C PRO A 775 11.11 -2.22 15.02
N ASP A 776 10.66 -1.02 15.43
CA ASP A 776 9.56 -0.89 16.39
C ASP A 776 8.21 -1.24 15.74
N LEU A 777 7.99 -0.83 14.49
CA LEU A 777 6.79 -1.19 13.75
C LEU A 777 6.67 -2.71 13.55
N VAL A 778 7.77 -3.39 13.19
CA VAL A 778 7.82 -4.86 13.09
C VAL A 778 7.59 -5.52 14.44
N SER A 779 8.21 -5.01 15.51
CA SER A 779 7.97 -5.48 16.87
C SER A 779 6.49 -5.34 17.28
N TRP A 780 5.84 -4.20 16.98
CA TRP A 780 4.41 -4.01 17.24
C TRP A 780 3.53 -4.98 16.46
N MET A 781 3.86 -5.26 15.20
CA MET A 781 3.14 -6.26 14.40
C MET A 781 3.27 -7.67 15.00
N ASN A 782 4.48 -8.05 15.41
CA ASN A 782 4.75 -9.36 16.00
C ASN A 782 4.21 -9.51 17.42
N ALA A 783 4.03 -8.41 18.18
CA ALA A 783 3.35 -8.45 19.48
C ALA A 783 1.86 -8.85 19.38
N MET A 784 1.28 -8.80 18.17
CA MET A 784 -0.08 -9.30 17.89
C MET A 784 -0.08 -10.77 17.43
N ALA A 785 1.08 -11.40 17.26
CA ALA A 785 1.17 -12.83 16.99
C ALA A 785 0.62 -13.62 18.19
N SER A 786 0.04 -14.77 17.91
CA SER A 786 -0.53 -15.64 18.94
C SER A 786 0.54 -16.35 19.74
N THR A 787 0.17 -16.79 20.94
CA THR A 787 1.02 -17.66 21.76
C THR A 787 1.28 -19.02 21.10
N SER A 788 0.39 -19.51 20.24
CA SER A 788 0.63 -20.71 19.42
C SER A 788 1.75 -20.50 18.41
N ILE A 789 1.81 -19.33 17.79
CA ILE A 789 2.87 -18.93 16.85
C ILE A 789 4.21 -18.74 17.58
N GLU A 790 4.19 -18.33 18.86
CA GLU A 790 5.41 -18.28 19.67
C GLU A 790 6.01 -19.67 19.97
N LYS A 791 5.17 -20.71 20.11
CA LYS A 791 5.67 -22.07 20.37
C LYS A 791 6.46 -22.65 19.20
N VAL A 792 6.17 -22.21 17.97
CA VAL A 792 6.90 -22.62 16.76
C VAL A 792 8.10 -21.73 16.43
N ALA A 793 8.46 -20.80 17.32
CA ALA A 793 9.62 -19.94 17.15
C ALA A 793 10.94 -20.72 17.34
N PHE A 794 11.49 -21.27 16.25
CA PHE A 794 12.68 -22.13 16.23
C PHE A 794 13.91 -21.57 16.97
N TYR A 795 14.05 -20.24 17.02
CA TYR A 795 15.17 -19.59 17.68
C TYR A 795 15.14 -19.75 19.21
N LYS A 796 13.95 -19.87 19.84
CA LYS A 796 13.84 -20.00 21.30
C LYS A 796 14.48 -21.29 21.79
N LEU A 797 14.22 -22.41 21.09
CA LEU A 797 14.77 -23.72 21.44
C LEU A 797 16.29 -23.77 21.25
N THR A 798 16.78 -23.24 20.12
CA THR A 798 18.23 -23.25 19.81
C THR A 798 19.01 -22.30 20.73
N THR A 799 18.42 -21.16 21.12
CA THR A 799 18.99 -20.25 22.12
C THR A 799 19.07 -20.89 23.50
N LYS A 800 17.99 -21.53 23.96
CA LYS A 800 17.99 -22.23 25.24
C LYS A 800 19.06 -23.33 25.28
N PHE A 801 19.20 -24.11 24.22
CA PHE A 801 20.25 -25.13 24.14
C PHE A 801 21.66 -24.53 24.22
N ALA A 802 21.90 -23.43 23.51
CA ALA A 802 23.19 -22.73 23.54
C ALA A 802 23.52 -22.17 24.93
N GLU A 803 22.53 -21.61 25.63
CA GLU A 803 22.69 -21.10 26.99
C GLU A 803 22.99 -22.21 28.00
N GLU A 804 22.34 -23.36 27.87
CA GLU A 804 22.61 -24.52 28.74
C GLU A 804 24.02 -25.08 28.53
N LEU A 805 24.46 -25.25 27.28
CA LEU A 805 25.83 -25.69 26.99
C LEU A 805 26.87 -24.73 27.57
N LYS A 806 26.61 -23.42 27.47
CA LYS A 806 27.45 -22.38 28.05
C LYS A 806 27.43 -22.40 29.58
N ALA A 807 26.29 -22.70 30.20
CA ALA A 807 26.13 -22.73 31.65
C ALA A 807 26.73 -23.98 32.30
N ASN A 808 26.70 -25.13 31.62
CA ASN A 808 27.26 -26.38 32.13
C ASN A 808 28.78 -26.32 32.31
N GLY A 809 29.47 -25.56 31.44
CA GLY A 809 30.93 -25.41 31.50
C GLY A 809 31.71 -26.63 31.03
N ASP A 810 31.05 -27.59 30.36
CA ASP A 810 31.68 -28.78 29.77
C ASP A 810 32.57 -28.44 28.56
N PHE A 811 32.36 -27.25 27.98
CA PHE A 811 33.10 -26.72 26.85
C PHE A 811 33.67 -25.34 27.23
N GLU A 812 34.91 -25.08 26.83
CA GLU A 812 35.53 -23.77 27.04
C GLU A 812 34.80 -22.69 26.24
N HIS A 813 34.37 -23.06 25.03
CA HIS A 813 33.67 -22.16 24.13
C HIS A 813 32.48 -22.87 23.47
N VAL A 814 31.41 -22.11 23.24
CA VAL A 814 30.24 -22.55 22.49
C VAL A 814 30.07 -21.62 21.31
N GLN A 815 29.83 -22.18 20.13
CA GLN A 815 29.64 -21.46 18.88
C GLN A 815 28.43 -22.03 18.14
N VAL A 816 27.89 -21.26 17.19
CA VAL A 816 26.73 -21.69 16.39
C VAL A 816 26.93 -21.34 14.91
N THR A 817 26.51 -22.24 14.03
CA THR A 817 26.57 -22.04 12.58
C THR A 817 25.38 -22.70 11.89
N GLY A 818 25.09 -22.24 10.68
CA GLY A 818 24.02 -22.77 9.86
C GLY A 818 24.00 -22.15 8.47
N HIS A 819 23.10 -22.66 7.65
CA HIS A 819 22.87 -22.22 6.27
C HIS A 819 21.42 -21.77 6.08
N SER A 820 21.15 -20.74 5.25
CA SER A 820 19.79 -20.29 4.92
C SER A 820 18.98 -19.93 6.19
N LEU A 821 17.76 -20.46 6.39
CA LEU A 821 17.00 -20.38 7.66
C LEU A 821 17.89 -20.67 8.88
N GLY A 822 18.67 -21.76 8.83
CA GLY A 822 19.53 -22.18 9.94
C GLY A 822 20.64 -21.19 10.23
N ALA A 823 21.13 -20.48 9.20
CA ALA A 823 22.08 -19.39 9.37
C ALA A 823 21.43 -18.18 10.05
N GLY A 824 20.20 -17.82 9.67
CA GLY A 824 19.42 -16.76 10.32
C GLY A 824 19.18 -17.06 11.79
N LEU A 825 18.75 -18.29 12.09
CA LEU A 825 18.60 -18.79 13.46
C LEU A 825 19.93 -18.77 14.23
N SER A 826 21.05 -19.09 13.58
CA SER A 826 22.38 -19.03 14.20
C SER A 826 22.75 -17.61 14.62
N LEU A 827 22.52 -16.62 13.75
CA LEU A 827 22.78 -15.21 14.07
C LEU A 827 21.90 -14.71 15.22
N ILE A 828 20.63 -15.11 15.25
CA ILE A 828 19.69 -14.81 16.34
C ILE A 828 20.19 -15.44 17.65
N THR A 829 20.45 -16.74 17.64
CA THR A 829 20.89 -17.52 18.80
C THR A 829 22.22 -16.99 19.36
N GLY A 830 23.19 -16.69 18.50
CA GLY A 830 24.47 -16.12 18.93
C GLY A 830 24.32 -14.74 19.59
N ALA A 831 23.46 -13.89 19.03
CA ALA A 831 23.21 -12.56 19.57
C ALA A 831 22.44 -12.59 20.91
N GLN A 832 21.52 -13.55 21.11
CA GLN A 832 20.79 -13.73 22.36
C GLN A 832 21.66 -14.38 23.45
N ALA A 833 22.27 -15.53 23.16
CA ALA A 833 23.11 -16.28 24.11
C ALA A 833 24.50 -15.64 24.34
N LYS A 834 24.84 -14.60 23.58
CA LYS A 834 26.15 -13.91 23.61
C LYS A 834 27.29 -14.88 23.33
N ILE A 835 27.19 -15.62 22.23
CA ILE A 835 28.19 -16.58 21.73
C ILE A 835 28.48 -16.32 20.26
N ALA A 836 29.64 -16.75 19.76
CA ALA A 836 29.99 -16.51 18.36
C ALA A 836 29.09 -17.31 17.40
N ALA A 837 28.59 -16.63 16.38
CA ALA A 837 27.73 -17.16 15.35
C ALA A 837 28.27 -16.85 13.96
N VAL A 838 28.38 -17.87 13.10
CA VAL A 838 28.73 -17.70 11.70
C VAL A 838 27.60 -18.22 10.83
N GLY A 839 26.95 -17.33 10.09
CA GLY A 839 25.88 -17.69 9.17
C GLY A 839 26.39 -17.80 7.74
N LEU A 840 25.96 -18.80 6.99
CA LEU A 840 26.11 -18.85 5.54
C LEU A 840 24.77 -18.55 4.86
N SER A 841 24.74 -17.52 4.02
CA SER A 841 23.51 -17.08 3.34
C SER A 841 22.36 -16.79 4.32
N ALA A 842 22.64 -16.18 5.47
CA ALA A 842 21.63 -15.92 6.48
C ALA A 842 20.70 -14.77 6.07
N PRO A 843 19.37 -14.91 6.20
CA PRO A 843 18.50 -13.73 6.33
C PRO A 843 18.95 -12.95 7.57
N ASN A 844 18.83 -11.63 7.52
CA ASN A 844 19.36 -10.78 8.59
C ASN A 844 18.36 -10.59 9.74
N ALA A 845 18.76 -9.87 10.79
CA ALA A 845 17.94 -9.65 11.98
C ALA A 845 17.93 -8.18 12.44
N ARG A 846 18.22 -7.25 11.52
CA ARG A 846 18.37 -5.82 11.86
C ARG A 846 17.03 -5.12 12.08
N ILE A 847 16.06 -5.33 11.21
CA ILE A 847 14.70 -4.78 11.33
C ILE A 847 13.87 -5.70 12.23
N SER A 848 13.96 -7.03 12.06
CA SER A 848 13.21 -7.98 12.89
C SER A 848 13.73 -8.11 14.33
N GLY A 849 14.95 -7.64 14.63
CA GLY A 849 15.65 -7.88 15.90
C GLY A 849 14.85 -7.58 17.17
N LYS A 850 14.05 -6.50 17.18
CA LYS A 850 13.19 -6.11 18.31
C LYS A 850 11.93 -6.96 18.49
N SER A 851 11.62 -7.81 17.52
CA SER A 851 10.46 -8.70 17.58
C SER A 851 10.76 -10.07 18.16
N TYR A 852 12.05 -10.38 18.37
CA TYR A 852 12.46 -11.59 19.06
C TYR A 852 12.39 -11.42 20.58
N ASP A 853 12.32 -12.54 21.28
CA ASP A 853 12.23 -12.60 22.75
C ASP A 853 13.36 -13.49 23.30
N PRO A 854 14.38 -12.94 23.98
CA PRO A 854 14.58 -11.52 24.26
C PRO A 854 14.93 -10.70 22.99
N PRO A 855 14.67 -9.38 22.97
CA PRO A 855 14.95 -8.54 21.80
C PRO A 855 16.45 -8.41 21.55
N ILE A 856 16.82 -8.41 20.27
CA ILE A 856 18.21 -8.35 19.82
C ILE A 856 18.55 -6.95 19.34
N THR A 857 19.71 -6.44 19.75
CA THR A 857 20.22 -5.15 19.28
C THR A 857 21.16 -5.32 18.08
N LEU A 858 21.29 -4.29 17.24
CA LEU A 858 22.27 -4.29 16.15
C LEU A 858 23.71 -4.48 16.67
N GLN A 859 24.01 -3.95 17.86
CA GLN A 859 25.32 -4.14 18.49
C GLN A 859 25.58 -5.61 18.82
N ASP A 860 24.57 -6.35 19.25
CA ASP A 860 24.71 -7.77 19.56
C ASP A 860 24.97 -8.58 18.29
N ILE A 861 24.22 -8.32 17.21
CA ILE A 861 24.44 -9.00 15.92
C ILE A 861 25.84 -8.67 15.39
N ASN A 862 26.26 -7.41 15.45
CA ASN A 862 27.60 -7.03 15.03
C ASN A 862 28.68 -7.65 15.93
N LYS A 863 28.45 -7.79 17.24
CA LYS A 863 29.46 -8.31 18.15
C LYS A 863 29.60 -9.84 18.07
N TYR A 864 28.50 -10.54 17.91
CA TYR A 864 28.43 -12.00 18.04
C TYR A 864 28.19 -12.71 16.71
N GLY A 865 27.73 -12.02 15.68
CA GLY A 865 27.39 -12.59 14.37
C GLY A 865 28.36 -12.19 13.27
N PHE A 866 28.61 -13.13 12.36
CA PHE A 866 29.32 -12.92 11.10
C PHE A 866 28.57 -13.63 9.97
N ASN A 867 28.17 -12.91 8.92
CA ASN A 867 27.40 -13.49 7.81
C ASN A 867 28.24 -13.62 6.53
N ILE A 868 28.30 -14.80 5.94
CA ILE A 868 28.92 -15.06 4.64
C ILE A 868 27.83 -14.93 3.58
N ILE A 869 27.94 -13.95 2.69
CA ILE A 869 26.87 -13.58 1.75
C ILE A 869 27.33 -13.79 0.31
N PRO A 870 26.85 -14.83 -0.38
CA PRO A 870 27.11 -15.00 -1.81
C PRO A 870 26.50 -13.86 -2.63
N LYS A 871 27.24 -13.37 -3.62
CA LYS A 871 26.74 -12.38 -4.56
C LYS A 871 25.53 -12.95 -5.30
N HIS A 872 24.52 -12.12 -5.57
CA HIS A 872 23.26 -12.50 -6.23
C HIS A 872 22.34 -13.45 -5.44
N ASP A 873 22.74 -13.94 -4.25
CA ASP A 873 21.80 -14.57 -3.33
C ASP A 873 20.78 -13.53 -2.84
N PHE A 874 19.50 -13.91 -2.82
CA PHE A 874 18.41 -13.05 -2.38
C PHE A 874 18.07 -13.24 -0.90
N VAL A 875 18.37 -14.41 -0.32
CA VAL A 875 17.99 -14.73 1.06
C VAL A 875 18.64 -13.77 2.06
N PRO A 876 19.95 -13.45 1.95
CA PRO A 876 20.59 -12.46 2.83
C PRO A 876 20.14 -11.02 2.62
N LYS A 877 19.33 -10.74 1.59
CA LYS A 877 18.74 -9.43 1.35
C LYS A 877 17.39 -9.27 2.04
N VAL A 878 16.83 -10.36 2.58
CA VAL A 878 15.66 -10.31 3.44
C VAL A 878 16.12 -9.84 4.81
N ASP A 879 15.53 -8.72 5.24
CA ASP A 879 16.02 -7.87 6.32
C ASP A 879 17.35 -7.15 5.99
N ASP A 880 17.63 -6.04 6.66
CA ASP A 880 18.80 -5.21 6.42
C ASP A 880 20.05 -5.88 6.95
N VAL A 881 21.13 -5.82 6.16
CA VAL A 881 22.38 -6.46 6.54
C VAL A 881 22.99 -5.76 7.76
N ALA A 882 23.42 -6.56 8.74
CA ALA A 882 24.30 -6.14 9.82
C ALA A 882 25.68 -5.70 9.29
N ASP A 883 26.51 -5.09 10.12
CA ASP A 883 27.78 -4.51 9.65
C ASP A 883 28.88 -5.57 9.48
N ASN A 884 28.78 -6.71 10.18
CA ASN A 884 29.76 -7.80 10.12
C ASN A 884 29.34 -8.91 9.15
N TRP A 885 29.79 -8.78 7.91
CA TRP A 885 29.56 -9.76 6.86
C TRP A 885 30.70 -9.77 5.84
N GLN A 886 30.83 -10.87 5.09
CA GLN A 886 31.75 -11.00 3.98
C GLN A 886 31.00 -11.38 2.72
N GLN A 887 31.09 -10.55 1.67
CA GLN A 887 30.59 -10.93 0.36
C GLN A 887 31.51 -11.97 -0.27
N ILE A 888 30.95 -13.06 -0.77
CA ILE A 888 31.68 -14.01 -1.61
C ILE A 888 31.14 -13.99 -3.04
N GLY A 889 31.98 -14.41 -3.97
CA GLY A 889 31.68 -14.50 -5.38
C GLY A 889 30.55 -15.49 -5.67
N CYS A 890 29.98 -15.34 -6.85
CA CYS A 890 29.00 -16.28 -7.38
C CYS A 890 29.23 -16.44 -8.89
N SER A 891 30.49 -16.69 -9.26
CA SER A 891 31.01 -16.51 -10.63
C SER A 891 30.96 -17.72 -11.54
N ALA A 892 30.65 -18.92 -11.01
CA ALA A 892 30.43 -20.13 -11.81
C ALA A 892 29.49 -19.87 -13.03
N ASP A 893 30.04 -20.00 -14.24
CA ASP A 893 29.38 -19.64 -15.51
C ASP A 893 28.07 -20.40 -15.76
N LEU A 894 27.99 -21.66 -15.29
CA LEU A 894 26.82 -22.51 -15.49
C LEU A 894 25.58 -22.05 -14.70
N ASN A 895 25.72 -21.14 -13.73
CA ASN A 895 24.72 -20.98 -12.67
C ASN A 895 24.56 -19.53 -12.15
N GLN A 896 24.38 -18.55 -13.05
CA GLN A 896 24.15 -17.14 -12.65
C GLN A 896 22.74 -16.85 -12.08
N ALA A 897 21.81 -17.82 -12.05
CA ALA A 897 20.50 -17.60 -11.45
C ALA A 897 20.60 -17.46 -9.92
N SER A 898 19.85 -16.53 -9.34
CA SER A 898 19.91 -16.18 -7.91
C SER A 898 19.67 -17.36 -6.96
N TRP A 899 18.83 -18.32 -7.35
CA TRP A 899 18.52 -19.50 -6.53
C TRP A 899 19.70 -20.49 -6.44
N LEU A 900 20.54 -20.58 -7.48
CA LEU A 900 21.75 -21.41 -7.46
C LEU A 900 22.87 -20.79 -6.63
N CYS A 901 22.86 -19.46 -6.43
CA CYS A 901 23.81 -18.78 -5.54
C CYS A 901 23.55 -19.08 -4.06
N HIS A 902 22.36 -19.59 -3.75
CA HIS A 902 21.95 -19.95 -2.40
C HIS A 902 22.42 -21.36 -1.98
N SER A 903 23.18 -22.08 -2.81
CA SER A 903 23.69 -23.41 -2.45
C SER A 903 24.89 -23.31 -1.48
N SER A 904 24.85 -24.05 -0.38
CA SER A 904 25.96 -24.13 0.57
C SER A 904 27.19 -24.77 -0.07
N VAL A 905 27.03 -25.87 -0.81
CA VAL A 905 28.12 -26.57 -1.52
C VAL A 905 28.83 -25.66 -2.51
N ARG A 906 28.06 -24.85 -3.25
CA ARG A 906 28.64 -23.86 -4.16
C ARG A 906 29.48 -22.83 -3.42
N SER A 907 28.95 -22.32 -2.31
CA SER A 907 29.64 -21.33 -1.47
C SER A 907 30.93 -21.91 -0.89
N ILE A 908 30.91 -23.19 -0.50
CA ILE A 908 32.11 -23.92 -0.09
C ILE A 908 33.12 -23.97 -1.25
N CYS A 909 32.70 -24.37 -2.45
CA CYS A 909 33.58 -24.40 -3.62
C CYS A 909 34.20 -23.03 -3.97
N GLU A 910 33.44 -21.94 -3.86
CA GLU A 910 33.96 -20.58 -4.04
C GLU A 910 35.03 -20.24 -3.00
N LEU A 911 34.79 -20.60 -1.73
CA LEU A 911 35.75 -20.41 -0.65
C LEU A 911 37.00 -21.27 -0.85
N MET A 912 36.86 -22.53 -1.27
CA MET A 912 38.00 -23.39 -1.56
C MET A 912 38.83 -22.83 -2.72
N TYR A 913 38.17 -22.42 -3.81
CA TYR A 913 38.85 -21.88 -4.99
C TYR A 913 39.60 -20.59 -4.66
N THR A 914 38.97 -19.67 -3.92
CA THR A 914 39.53 -18.33 -3.68
C THR A 914 40.37 -18.24 -2.41
N CYS A 915 39.93 -18.78 -1.28
CA CYS A 915 40.69 -18.78 -0.02
C CYS A 915 41.70 -19.94 0.09
N GLY A 916 41.62 -20.91 -0.82
CA GLY A 916 42.38 -22.14 -0.78
C GLY A 916 41.67 -23.22 0.04
N SER A 917 41.91 -24.48 -0.30
CA SER A 917 41.41 -25.62 0.46
C SER A 917 42.25 -25.88 1.71
N GLY A 918 43.50 -25.42 1.74
CA GLY A 918 44.47 -25.78 2.77
C GLY A 918 44.53 -27.30 2.92
N ASN A 919 44.40 -27.79 4.15
CA ASN A 919 44.37 -29.22 4.43
C ASN A 919 42.95 -29.82 4.31
N ARG A 920 41.95 -29.16 3.72
CA ARG A 920 40.60 -29.73 3.58
C ARG A 920 40.47 -30.53 2.28
N PRO A 921 39.73 -31.66 2.27
CA PRO A 921 39.52 -32.45 1.07
C PRO A 921 38.67 -31.69 0.05
N VAL A 922 39.07 -31.72 -1.22
CA VAL A 922 38.42 -31.01 -2.33
C VAL A 922 37.24 -31.81 -2.89
N PHE A 923 36.16 -31.15 -3.29
CA PHE A 923 34.97 -31.79 -3.86
C PHE A 923 35.03 -31.90 -5.38
N CYS A 924 34.59 -33.04 -5.91
CA CYS A 924 34.37 -33.21 -7.34
C CYS A 924 33.35 -32.21 -7.88
N GLU A 925 32.29 -31.95 -7.11
CA GLU A 925 31.16 -31.11 -7.47
C GLU A 925 31.57 -29.66 -7.77
N CYS A 926 32.70 -29.19 -7.21
CA CYS A 926 33.23 -27.87 -7.56
C CYS A 926 33.50 -27.76 -9.06
N VAL A 927 34.05 -28.79 -9.69
CA VAL A 927 34.28 -28.81 -11.13
C VAL A 927 33.04 -29.31 -11.86
N THR A 928 32.51 -30.48 -11.47
CA THR A 928 31.49 -31.19 -12.25
C THR A 928 30.11 -30.53 -12.20
N ALA A 929 29.74 -29.91 -11.08
CA ALA A 929 28.43 -29.27 -10.91
C ALA A 929 28.48 -27.73 -11.04
N TYR A 930 29.61 -27.11 -10.68
CA TYR A 930 29.74 -25.65 -10.64
C TYR A 930 30.77 -25.08 -11.62
N GLY A 931 31.56 -25.90 -12.30
CA GLY A 931 32.48 -25.43 -13.35
C GLY A 931 33.63 -24.56 -12.86
N TYR A 932 34.07 -24.73 -11.60
CA TYR A 932 35.35 -24.18 -11.16
C TYR A 932 36.51 -24.91 -11.87
N GLU A 933 37.66 -24.25 -11.98
CA GLU A 933 38.86 -24.88 -12.56
C GLU A 933 39.27 -26.10 -11.72
N PRO A 934 39.82 -27.18 -12.32
CA PRO A 934 40.27 -28.34 -11.55
C PRO A 934 41.34 -27.99 -10.51
N PRO A 935 41.33 -28.64 -9.33
CA PRO A 935 42.36 -28.45 -8.31
C PRO A 935 43.74 -28.90 -8.82
N THR A 936 44.80 -28.39 -8.21
CA THR A 936 46.18 -28.76 -8.57
C THR A 936 46.58 -30.03 -7.82
N SER A 937 47.27 -30.95 -8.50
CA SER A 937 47.84 -32.13 -7.83
C SER A 937 49.16 -31.78 -7.12
N LEU A 938 49.27 -32.12 -5.84
CA LEU A 938 50.41 -31.78 -4.98
C LEU A 938 51.67 -32.62 -5.26
N ASN A 939 51.50 -33.88 -5.65
CA ASN A 939 52.61 -34.84 -5.78
C ASN A 939 52.78 -35.37 -7.22
N GLY A 940 52.21 -34.69 -8.22
CA GLY A 940 52.16 -35.20 -9.59
C GLY A 940 51.39 -36.52 -9.68
N ALA A 941 50.34 -36.67 -8.86
CA ALA A 941 49.44 -37.81 -8.92
C ALA A 941 48.97 -37.95 -10.37
N GLN A 942 49.30 -39.09 -10.99
CA GLN A 942 49.08 -39.31 -12.43
C GLN A 942 47.63 -39.63 -12.77
N GLU A 943 46.76 -39.82 -11.77
CA GLU A 943 45.34 -40.02 -11.98
C GLU A 943 44.71 -38.71 -12.47
N LYS A 944 44.09 -38.76 -13.65
CA LYS A 944 43.36 -37.61 -14.19
C LYS A 944 42.15 -37.35 -13.30
N PHE A 945 41.90 -36.08 -12.97
CA PHE A 945 40.70 -35.63 -12.27
C PHE A 945 39.42 -36.29 -12.83
N ASP A 946 39.31 -36.39 -14.16
CA ASP A 946 38.18 -36.99 -14.88
C ASP A 946 37.91 -38.47 -14.52
N LEU A 947 38.92 -39.20 -14.04
CA LEU A 947 38.79 -40.61 -13.64
C LEU A 947 38.18 -40.74 -12.24
N LEU A 948 38.55 -39.83 -11.33
CA LEU A 948 38.11 -39.80 -9.94
C LEU A 948 36.75 -39.11 -9.79
N CYS A 949 36.51 -38.11 -10.63
CA CYS A 949 35.30 -37.30 -10.67
C CYS A 949 34.66 -37.39 -12.07
N PRO A 950 34.13 -38.56 -12.47
CA PRO A 950 33.50 -38.69 -13.77
C PRO A 950 32.35 -37.70 -13.91
N MET A 951 32.35 -36.91 -14.98
CA MET A 951 31.22 -36.04 -15.28
C MET A 951 30.00 -36.92 -15.55
N PRO A 952 28.83 -36.62 -14.97
CA PRO A 952 27.60 -37.31 -15.35
C PRO A 952 27.36 -37.13 -16.85
N GLU A 953 27.16 -38.24 -17.58
CA GLU A 953 26.87 -38.25 -19.02
C GLU A 953 25.58 -37.53 -19.39
#